data_AF-A0A3Q0EU22-F1
#
_entry.id   AF-A0A3Q0EU22-F1
#
_cell.length_a   1.000
_cell.length_b   1.000
_cell.length_c   1.000
_cell.angle_alpha   90.00
_cell.angle_beta   90.00
_cell.angle_gamma   90.00
#
_symmetry.space_group_name_H-M   'P 1'
#
loop_
_entity.id
_entity.type
_entity.pdbx_description
1 polymer ?
#
loop_
_entity_poly.entity_id
_entity_poly.type
_entity_poly.pdbx_seq_one_letter_code
_entity_poly.pdbx_strand_id
1 'polypeptide(L)'
;MLGARIGSLVLLDTVDITDPSLVSIGDEVAIAEGVLVQSHEVKNGILSLLPIRIGKNSSIGPYSTIQKGSVIKEGSEVEPLQKVEGGQHVPKPAKLNNVKENAVLLVTTSKTQSNAMYHFLGIYLTGFLSSLAAAIAYILYIWFFQIPVSFQHFSFVCLCGAFHWIPFTIVAYATMFSDIPSNPIFFTISFSFAYLLHGLILTSLTCALTRLLKFSQNQTHFKTRLRHQLTISCHQRFAKLLSGTEAFCIYLRLLGAKIGKHCSIRAINPVSNPELMSIGDGVHLGDFSKIITGFYYSNGYACGKIEVQENSVVGSQSLILPGSVVEKNVILGALSVAPMNSILHEGSVYIGSQTRVAIRNSSNSLDERIEEMNMEYKKVVANMAANLAATTINVKARYFHRIGVSGKGQLKIYEKLEGIPLHKVFQPGKSYPVMLRHSNSLSADDDARIDARGASLRILSDAPDSNRVPLIDLTLKTGNAFYARTIADFASWLVCGLAAREELVKRTPHVRDAVWNSLRHAHSYAELHYYSNICRLMRFTDGRQMYVKFKLRPIDRSIGEDTGKVKPTGILPPETGAIPRDETDTRPLLFLAEDFQRRVSSPGGVRYVFQVQLRPVPEDEATRDIALDCTKPWNESEFPYLDVGEINITENLSREESDRLEFNPYLKSHELDVIPATSNTQSASIDHGRSLIYEICQHVRNRQPLPVSWRNLVEQSSVKVDLSCCPVAASVATSKPKRETKMVTTLTLTRTWYQTFSAVFTQPLLQAVLPYTVVGLSVFSPLNFVMNMKNAEKVSVQWLFPLFWILSGVMGALACVVAKWVLVGRKREGETVALWSKRVTMDSTWQAIRTLVGEYFMDIASGSFLFVLWMRLMGADIDIDGDAYVDSMGALLNPEMVKIERGGCVGREALLFGHIYEGDEGGMVKFGGIKIGEDGFVGSRAVIMPGVHLENEANLSVLSLAMKGEIVRSR
;
A
#
# COMPACT_ATOMS: atom_id res chain seq x y z
N MET A 1 -35.40 23.98 -12.32
CA MET A 1 -35.66 23.12 -13.50
C MET A 1 -35.94 21.71 -13.01
N LEU A 2 -36.85 20.95 -13.65
CA LEU A 2 -37.24 19.58 -13.23
C LEU A 2 -37.66 19.45 -11.73
N GLY A 3 -38.08 20.56 -11.11
CA GLY A 3 -38.42 20.62 -9.68
C GLY A 3 -37.30 21.12 -8.75
N ALA A 4 -36.02 21.09 -9.17
CA ALA A 4 -34.91 21.60 -8.37
C ALA A 4 -34.95 23.12 -8.22
N ARG A 5 -34.65 23.59 -7.00
CA ARG A 5 -34.50 25.01 -6.65
C ARG A 5 -33.02 25.38 -6.73
N ILE A 6 -32.63 26.07 -7.80
CA ILE A 6 -31.23 26.42 -8.07
C ILE A 6 -31.07 27.93 -7.98
N GLY A 7 -30.13 28.40 -7.15
CA GLY A 7 -29.81 29.81 -6.96
C GLY A 7 -29.09 30.44 -8.14
N SER A 8 -28.73 31.71 -7.99
CA SER A 8 -28.00 32.47 -9.01
C SER A 8 -26.52 32.09 -9.04
N LEU A 9 -25.89 32.13 -10.23
CA LEU A 9 -24.45 31.87 -10.41
C LEU A 9 -23.96 30.49 -9.90
N VAL A 10 -24.86 29.50 -9.84
CA VAL A 10 -24.49 28.12 -9.53
C VAL A 10 -23.71 27.51 -10.70
N LEU A 11 -22.58 26.88 -10.41
CA LEU A 11 -21.81 26.08 -11.36
C LEU A 11 -22.08 24.60 -11.10
N LEU A 12 -22.66 23.92 -12.09
CA LEU A 12 -22.91 22.48 -12.08
C LEU A 12 -22.01 21.81 -13.12
N ASP A 13 -21.03 21.05 -12.65
CA ASP A 13 -20.14 20.22 -13.49
C ASP A 13 -20.49 18.72 -13.39
N THR A 14 -21.69 18.41 -12.91
CA THR A 14 -22.24 17.05 -12.80
C THR A 14 -23.63 16.97 -13.41
N VAL A 15 -24.02 15.77 -13.84
CA VAL A 15 -25.38 15.44 -14.30
C VAL A 15 -26.12 14.52 -13.33
N ASP A 16 -25.45 14.05 -12.27
CA ASP A 16 -25.95 12.99 -11.38
C ASP A 16 -26.80 13.54 -10.23
N ILE A 17 -27.94 14.15 -10.58
CA ILE A 17 -28.99 14.58 -9.64
C ILE A 17 -30.22 13.69 -9.83
N THR A 18 -30.42 12.75 -8.92
CA THR A 18 -31.43 11.68 -9.08
C THR A 18 -32.87 12.15 -8.84
N ASP A 19 -33.11 12.93 -7.77
CA ASP A 19 -34.43 13.44 -7.39
C ASP A 19 -34.46 14.98 -7.38
N PRO A 20 -34.46 15.65 -8.54
CA PRO A 20 -34.28 17.11 -8.59
C PRO A 20 -35.31 17.88 -7.77
N SER A 21 -36.56 17.41 -7.68
CA SER A 21 -37.64 18.02 -6.89
C SER A 21 -37.36 18.13 -5.39
N LEU A 22 -36.44 17.33 -4.87
CA LEU A 22 -36.04 17.29 -3.46
C LEU A 22 -34.76 18.08 -3.18
N VAL A 23 -34.16 18.71 -4.21
CA VAL A 23 -32.87 19.38 -4.11
C VAL A 23 -33.02 20.90 -4.15
N SER A 24 -32.36 21.56 -3.19
CA SER A 24 -32.18 23.02 -3.19
C SER A 24 -30.70 23.40 -3.11
N ILE A 25 -30.28 24.29 -4.00
CA ILE A 25 -28.90 24.76 -4.16
C ILE A 25 -28.90 26.29 -4.05
N GLY A 26 -28.15 26.82 -3.09
CA GLY A 26 -28.00 28.27 -2.86
C GLY A 26 -27.20 28.99 -3.95
N ASP A 27 -27.17 30.31 -3.87
CA ASP A 27 -26.40 31.16 -4.80
C ASP A 27 -24.89 30.87 -4.73
N GLU A 28 -24.20 31.02 -5.86
CA GLU A 28 -22.73 30.90 -5.97
C GLU A 28 -22.15 29.54 -5.49
N VAL A 29 -22.96 28.48 -5.52
CA VAL A 29 -22.48 27.12 -5.24
C VAL A 29 -21.72 26.55 -6.44
N ALA A 30 -20.59 25.89 -6.17
CA ALA A 30 -19.87 25.11 -7.17
C ALA A 30 -19.99 23.61 -6.85
N ILE A 31 -20.55 22.84 -7.78
CA ILE A 31 -20.61 21.38 -7.72
C ILE A 31 -19.67 20.83 -8.80
N ALA A 32 -18.59 20.18 -8.37
CA ALA A 32 -17.54 19.68 -9.24
C ALA A 32 -17.95 18.40 -10.00
N GLU A 33 -17.06 17.93 -10.87
CA GLU A 33 -17.32 16.78 -11.73
C GLU A 33 -17.64 15.50 -10.96
N GLY A 34 -18.62 14.76 -11.48
CA GLY A 34 -19.01 13.45 -10.98
C GLY A 34 -19.61 13.45 -9.56
N VAL A 35 -19.98 14.58 -8.97
CA VAL A 35 -20.70 14.60 -7.69
C VAL A 35 -22.06 13.94 -7.84
N LEU A 36 -22.38 12.99 -6.95
CA LEU A 36 -23.69 12.33 -6.89
C LEU A 36 -24.58 13.02 -5.84
N VAL A 37 -25.69 13.61 -6.28
CA VAL A 37 -26.71 14.18 -5.40
C VAL A 37 -27.92 13.24 -5.38
N GLN A 38 -28.04 12.48 -4.30
CA GLN A 38 -29.02 11.40 -4.17
C GLN A 38 -29.98 11.62 -3.01
N SER A 39 -31.24 11.98 -3.30
CA SER A 39 -32.23 12.30 -2.26
C SER A 39 -33.07 11.09 -1.82
N HIS A 40 -32.76 9.90 -2.33
CA HIS A 40 -33.36 8.64 -1.95
C HIS A 40 -32.31 7.60 -1.54
N GLU A 41 -32.76 6.55 -0.88
CA GLU A 41 -31.99 5.33 -0.62
C GLU A 41 -32.98 4.17 -0.49
N VAL A 42 -32.64 3.04 -1.11
CA VAL A 42 -33.39 1.79 -1.01
C VAL A 42 -32.61 0.84 -0.13
N LYS A 43 -33.19 0.47 1.01
CA LYS A 43 -32.56 -0.42 1.99
C LYS A 43 -33.63 -1.28 2.66
N ASN A 44 -33.39 -2.59 2.74
CA ASN A 44 -34.28 -3.58 3.36
C ASN A 44 -35.72 -3.46 2.80
N GLY A 45 -35.87 -3.38 1.48
CA GLY A 45 -37.16 -3.20 0.80
C GLY A 45 -37.82 -1.82 0.99
N ILE A 46 -37.19 -0.88 1.71
CA ILE A 46 -37.76 0.45 1.98
C ILE A 46 -37.07 1.50 1.13
N LEU A 47 -37.84 2.17 0.27
CA LEU A 47 -37.44 3.41 -0.40
C LEU A 47 -37.71 4.60 0.53
N SER A 48 -36.65 5.28 0.96
CA SER A 48 -36.74 6.45 1.83
C SER A 48 -36.20 7.68 1.11
N LEU A 49 -37.00 8.75 1.10
CA LEU A 49 -36.66 10.02 0.44
C LEU A 49 -36.59 11.16 1.47
N LEU A 50 -35.55 11.98 1.37
CA LEU A 50 -35.40 13.19 2.21
C LEU A 50 -34.76 14.32 1.40
N PRO A 51 -35.23 15.58 1.58
CA PRO A 51 -34.72 16.71 0.81
C PRO A 51 -33.26 17.02 1.13
N ILE A 52 -32.55 17.53 0.13
CA ILE A 52 -31.15 17.99 0.23
C ILE A 52 -31.11 19.51 0.12
N ARG A 53 -30.33 20.15 0.98
CA ARG A 53 -30.11 21.61 0.96
C ARG A 53 -28.62 21.92 0.93
N ILE A 54 -28.18 22.65 -0.10
CA ILE A 54 -26.81 23.13 -0.24
C ILE A 54 -26.80 24.65 -0.05
N GLY A 55 -26.15 25.12 1.01
CA GLY A 55 -26.05 26.53 1.36
C GLY A 55 -25.24 27.35 0.35
N LYS A 56 -25.42 28.66 0.35
CA LYS A 56 -24.76 29.58 -0.59
C LYS A 56 -23.23 29.50 -0.51
N ASN A 57 -22.53 29.88 -1.57
CA ASN A 57 -21.07 29.97 -1.63
C ASN A 57 -20.33 28.69 -1.18
N SER A 58 -20.98 27.53 -1.31
CA SER A 58 -20.41 26.24 -0.92
C SER A 58 -19.71 25.57 -2.09
N SER A 59 -18.70 24.75 -1.81
CA SER A 59 -17.98 23.95 -2.80
C SER A 59 -18.16 22.48 -2.54
N ILE A 60 -18.52 21.71 -3.56
CA ILE A 60 -18.66 20.26 -3.48
C ILE A 60 -17.60 19.61 -4.36
N GLY A 61 -16.60 18.97 -3.74
CA GLY A 61 -15.43 18.43 -4.41
C GLY A 61 -15.73 17.22 -5.31
N PRO A 62 -14.85 16.93 -6.30
CA PRO A 62 -15.09 15.90 -7.30
C PRO A 62 -15.45 14.53 -6.71
N TYR A 63 -16.43 13.87 -7.33
CA TYR A 63 -16.89 12.52 -6.98
C TYR A 63 -17.34 12.31 -5.53
N SER A 64 -17.62 13.38 -4.79
CA SER A 64 -18.33 13.29 -3.51
C SER A 64 -19.79 12.83 -3.68
N THR A 65 -20.40 12.36 -2.60
CA THR A 65 -21.79 11.89 -2.57
C THR A 65 -22.59 12.63 -1.51
N ILE A 66 -23.63 13.34 -1.93
CA ILE A 66 -24.55 14.04 -1.03
C ILE A 66 -25.82 13.19 -0.90
N GLN A 67 -26.02 12.62 0.28
CA GLN A 67 -27.14 11.70 0.54
C GLN A 67 -28.41 12.43 1.00
N LYS A 68 -29.52 11.71 0.96
CA LYS A 68 -30.85 12.15 1.41
C LYS A 68 -30.78 12.79 2.80
N GLY A 69 -31.47 13.92 2.97
CA GLY A 69 -31.56 14.63 4.26
C GLY A 69 -30.36 15.51 4.61
N SER A 70 -29.33 15.57 3.75
CA SER A 70 -28.14 16.39 3.99
C SER A 70 -28.42 17.89 3.91
N VAL A 71 -27.87 18.65 4.87
CA VAL A 71 -27.92 20.11 4.93
C VAL A 71 -26.50 20.66 5.02
N ILE A 72 -25.98 21.11 3.88
CA ILE A 72 -24.66 21.74 3.76
C ILE A 72 -24.81 23.22 4.09
N LYS A 73 -24.02 23.70 5.06
CA LYS A 73 -24.08 25.10 5.51
C LYS A 73 -23.49 26.04 4.46
N GLU A 74 -23.87 27.31 4.55
CA GLU A 74 -23.29 28.37 3.71
C GLU A 74 -21.78 28.49 3.91
N GLY A 75 -21.05 28.55 2.80
CA GLY A 75 -19.59 28.63 2.77
C GLY A 75 -18.87 27.33 3.16
N SER A 76 -19.56 26.19 3.18
CA SER A 76 -18.94 24.88 3.46
C SER A 76 -18.19 24.35 2.23
N GLU A 77 -17.09 23.64 2.47
CA GLU A 77 -16.36 22.91 1.45
C GLU A 77 -16.42 21.41 1.77
N VAL A 78 -16.94 20.63 0.83
CA VAL A 78 -16.93 19.16 0.89
C VAL A 78 -15.74 18.68 0.09
N GLU A 79 -14.82 17.98 0.76
CA GLU A 79 -13.61 17.46 0.13
C GLU A 79 -13.94 16.42 -0.97
N PRO A 80 -13.01 16.20 -1.91
CA PRO A 80 -13.20 15.20 -2.97
C PRO A 80 -13.34 13.78 -2.40
N LEU A 81 -14.16 12.95 -3.08
CA LEU A 81 -14.44 11.56 -2.68
C LEU A 81 -14.95 11.43 -1.21
N GLN A 82 -15.72 12.41 -0.74
CA GLN A 82 -16.39 12.38 0.57
C GLN A 82 -17.90 12.14 0.48
N LYS A 83 -18.48 11.62 1.56
CA LYS A 83 -19.93 11.56 1.74
C LYS A 83 -20.41 12.61 2.75
N VAL A 84 -21.63 13.09 2.56
CA VAL A 84 -22.36 13.90 3.54
C VAL A 84 -23.69 13.24 3.84
N GLU A 85 -23.92 12.94 5.13
CA GLU A 85 -25.11 12.25 5.64
C GLU A 85 -26.06 13.19 6.40
N GLY A 86 -27.34 12.81 6.49
CA GLY A 86 -28.37 13.54 7.22
C GLY A 86 -28.00 13.76 8.69
N GLY A 87 -28.11 15.02 9.14
CA GLY A 87 -27.79 15.43 10.52
C GLY A 87 -26.32 15.82 10.78
N GLN A 88 -25.40 15.55 9.86
CA GLN A 88 -24.00 16.00 10.01
C GLN A 88 -23.84 17.47 9.58
N HIS A 89 -23.23 18.27 10.46
CA HIS A 89 -22.80 19.63 10.13
C HIS A 89 -21.39 19.60 9.56
N VAL A 90 -21.20 20.04 8.32
CA VAL A 90 -19.86 20.30 7.78
C VAL A 90 -19.33 21.58 8.47
N PRO A 91 -18.24 21.50 9.26
CA PRO A 91 -17.66 22.67 9.91
C PRO A 91 -17.12 23.66 8.86
N LYS A 92 -17.04 24.95 9.21
CA LYS A 92 -16.26 25.92 8.42
C LYS A 92 -14.80 25.48 8.43
N PRO A 93 -14.10 25.46 7.28
CA PRO A 93 -12.70 25.06 7.25
C PRO A 93 -11.83 25.99 8.10
N ALA A 94 -10.85 25.42 8.79
CA ALA A 94 -9.68 26.18 9.20
C ALA A 94 -9.01 26.67 7.90
N LYS A 95 -8.70 27.97 7.81
CA LYS A 95 -8.00 28.54 6.64
C LYS A 95 -6.89 27.60 6.18
N LEU A 96 -6.78 27.41 4.87
CA LEU A 96 -5.67 26.76 4.18
C LEU A 96 -4.36 27.57 4.38
N ASN A 97 -3.95 27.75 5.64
CA ASN A 97 -2.75 28.45 6.06
C ASN A 97 -1.63 27.41 6.12
N ASN A 98 -0.88 27.31 5.02
CA ASN A 98 0.50 26.81 4.88
C ASN A 98 0.71 26.06 3.55
N VAL A 99 0.20 26.59 2.44
CA VAL A 99 0.79 26.27 1.13
C VAL A 99 2.07 27.10 1.03
N LYS A 100 3.23 26.44 1.16
CA LYS A 100 4.54 27.06 0.89
C LYS A 100 4.49 27.71 -0.49
N GLU A 101 5.03 28.94 -0.61
CA GLU A 101 5.09 29.79 -1.81
C GLU A 101 5.76 29.16 -3.06
N ASN A 102 6.15 27.88 -3.03
CA ASN A 102 6.85 27.19 -4.13
C ASN A 102 6.03 26.08 -4.82
N ALA A 103 4.75 25.89 -4.49
CA ALA A 103 3.88 25.01 -5.28
C ALA A 103 3.31 25.81 -6.47
N VAL A 104 3.60 25.36 -7.70
CA VAL A 104 3.07 25.95 -8.94
C VAL A 104 1.56 25.68 -9.01
N LEU A 105 0.79 26.46 -8.25
CA LEU A 105 -0.64 26.60 -8.35
C LEU A 105 -0.89 27.58 -9.51
N LEU A 106 -1.23 27.06 -10.68
CA LEU A 106 -1.86 27.87 -11.73
C LEU A 106 -3.32 28.14 -11.31
N VAL A 107 -3.52 28.84 -10.18
CA VAL A 107 -4.82 29.45 -9.86
C VAL A 107 -5.05 30.52 -10.91
N THR A 108 -5.84 30.20 -11.93
CA THR A 108 -6.25 31.23 -12.89
C THR A 108 -7.49 31.94 -12.33
N THR A 109 -7.18 33.14 -11.84
CA THR A 109 -7.95 34.37 -11.56
C THR A 109 -9.47 34.48 -11.76
N SER A 110 -10.01 35.26 -10.82
CA SER A 110 -11.19 36.16 -10.83
C SER A 110 -12.57 35.54 -11.04
N LYS A 111 -13.53 36.05 -10.23
CA LYS A 111 -14.97 35.76 -10.30
C LYS A 111 -15.41 35.54 -11.75
N THR A 112 -15.63 34.27 -12.09
CA THR A 112 -15.96 33.80 -13.42
C THR A 112 -17.23 34.47 -13.91
N GLN A 113 -17.11 35.43 -14.85
CA GLN A 113 -18.23 35.79 -15.72
C GLN A 113 -18.47 34.61 -16.67
N SER A 114 -19.26 33.65 -16.22
CA SER A 114 -19.83 32.60 -17.06
C SER A 114 -20.82 33.24 -18.03
N ASN A 115 -20.37 33.55 -19.24
CA ASN A 115 -21.25 34.02 -20.30
C ASN A 115 -22.01 32.83 -20.88
N ALA A 116 -23.33 32.77 -20.69
CA ALA A 116 -24.20 31.70 -21.21
C ALA A 116 -23.96 31.41 -22.70
N MET A 117 -23.65 32.46 -23.47
CA MET A 117 -23.31 32.38 -24.89
C MET A 117 -22.15 31.42 -25.19
N TYR A 118 -21.12 31.37 -24.32
CA TYR A 118 -19.97 30.48 -24.51
C TYR A 118 -20.33 29.01 -24.32
N HIS A 119 -21.26 28.70 -23.40
CA HIS A 119 -21.74 27.32 -23.23
C HIS A 119 -22.55 26.87 -24.42
N PHE A 120 -23.46 27.71 -24.92
CA PHE A 120 -24.21 27.42 -26.14
C PHE A 120 -23.28 27.20 -27.33
N LEU A 121 -22.33 28.11 -27.56
CA LEU A 121 -21.39 27.99 -28.68
C LEU A 121 -20.55 26.70 -28.58
N GLY A 122 -20.14 26.31 -27.38
CA GLY A 122 -19.43 25.06 -27.15
C GLY A 122 -20.25 23.80 -27.46
N ILE A 123 -21.54 23.78 -27.09
CA ILE A 123 -22.48 22.70 -27.44
C ILE A 123 -22.63 22.60 -28.96
N TYR A 124 -22.85 23.73 -29.65
CA TYR A 124 -22.97 23.72 -31.11
C TYR A 124 -21.68 23.32 -31.80
N LEU A 125 -20.51 23.74 -31.31
CA LEU A 125 -19.24 23.41 -31.95
C LEU A 125 -18.86 21.94 -31.76
N THR A 126 -19.15 21.34 -30.60
CA THR A 126 -18.96 19.90 -30.37
C THR A 126 -19.87 19.08 -31.28
N GLY A 127 -21.15 19.45 -31.40
CA GLY A 127 -22.08 18.85 -32.35
C GLY A 127 -21.63 19.01 -33.80
N PHE A 128 -21.20 20.21 -34.19
CA PHE A 128 -20.69 20.50 -35.54
C PHE A 128 -19.46 19.66 -35.87
N LEU A 129 -18.47 19.58 -34.98
CA LEU A 129 -17.25 18.81 -35.22
C LEU A 129 -17.56 17.32 -35.44
N SER A 130 -18.51 16.79 -34.68
CA SER A 130 -18.91 15.39 -34.79
C SER A 130 -19.80 15.12 -36.02
N SER A 131 -20.63 16.08 -36.41
CA SER A 131 -21.32 16.07 -37.71
C SER A 131 -20.33 16.11 -38.86
N LEU A 132 -19.26 16.92 -38.76
CA LEU A 132 -18.20 16.98 -39.76
C LEU A 132 -17.46 15.64 -39.88
N ALA A 133 -17.17 14.99 -38.74
CA ALA A 133 -16.60 13.64 -38.75
C ALA A 133 -17.50 12.65 -39.50
N ALA A 134 -18.80 12.71 -39.27
CA ALA A 134 -19.79 11.88 -39.95
C ALA A 134 -19.88 12.19 -41.45
N ALA A 135 -19.85 13.47 -41.83
CA ALA A 135 -19.83 13.92 -43.21
C ALA A 135 -18.59 13.40 -43.97
N ILE A 136 -17.41 13.48 -43.36
CA ILE A 136 -16.17 12.93 -43.94
C ILE A 136 -16.29 11.41 -44.08
N ALA A 137 -16.82 10.71 -43.07
CA ALA A 137 -17.05 9.26 -43.14
C ALA A 137 -17.98 8.90 -44.32
N TYR A 138 -19.05 9.66 -44.52
CA TYR A 138 -19.96 9.48 -45.66
C TYR A 138 -19.28 9.74 -47.00
N ILE A 139 -18.48 10.82 -47.11
CA ILE A 139 -17.72 11.13 -48.34
C ILE A 139 -16.74 10.00 -48.68
N LEU A 140 -16.03 9.47 -47.69
CA LEU A 140 -15.13 8.33 -47.88
C LEU A 140 -15.90 7.08 -48.29
N TYR A 141 -17.08 6.84 -47.71
CA TYR A 141 -17.94 5.73 -48.05
C TYR A 141 -18.42 5.80 -49.51
N ILE A 142 -18.97 6.92 -49.96
CA ILE A 142 -19.42 7.07 -51.35
C ILE A 142 -18.25 7.01 -52.34
N TRP A 143 -17.09 7.53 -51.97
CA TRP A 143 -15.89 7.49 -52.81
C TRP A 143 -15.35 6.06 -52.94
N PHE A 144 -15.30 5.30 -51.84
CA PHE A 144 -14.80 3.92 -51.87
C PHE A 144 -15.74 2.99 -52.65
N PHE A 145 -17.06 3.13 -52.47
CA PHE A 145 -18.05 2.26 -53.10
C PHE A 145 -18.61 2.81 -54.43
N GLN A 146 -18.15 3.98 -54.88
CA GLN A 146 -18.61 4.64 -56.12
C GLN A 146 -20.14 4.83 -56.17
N ILE A 147 -20.73 5.23 -55.03
CA ILE A 147 -22.18 5.44 -54.86
C ILE A 147 -22.53 6.91 -55.18
N PRO A 148 -23.66 7.20 -55.85
CA PRO A 148 -24.09 8.58 -56.11
C PRO A 148 -24.38 9.36 -54.81
N VAL A 149 -24.09 10.66 -54.84
CA VAL A 149 -24.35 11.57 -53.72
C VAL A 149 -25.86 11.66 -53.46
N SER A 150 -26.28 11.45 -52.22
CA SER A 150 -27.68 11.61 -51.79
C SER A 150 -27.76 12.64 -50.66
N PHE A 151 -28.51 13.73 -50.91
CA PHE A 151 -28.71 14.79 -49.91
C PHE A 151 -29.39 14.27 -48.64
N GLN A 152 -30.33 13.33 -48.78
CA GLN A 152 -31.03 12.71 -47.67
C GLN A 152 -30.10 11.87 -46.79
N HIS A 153 -29.26 11.02 -47.39
CA HIS A 153 -28.27 10.22 -46.65
C HIS A 153 -27.20 11.11 -45.99
N PHE A 154 -26.72 12.13 -46.70
CA PHE A 154 -25.79 13.11 -46.13
C PHE A 154 -26.37 13.81 -44.90
N SER A 155 -27.63 14.30 -45.02
CA SER A 155 -28.34 14.95 -43.91
C SER A 155 -28.55 14.02 -42.73
N PHE A 156 -28.93 12.77 -42.98
CA PHE A 156 -29.10 11.75 -41.96
C PHE A 156 -27.79 11.49 -41.19
N VAL A 157 -26.68 11.28 -41.90
CA VAL A 157 -25.38 11.00 -41.28
C VAL A 157 -24.88 12.21 -40.48
N CYS A 158 -25.09 13.44 -40.97
CA CYS A 158 -24.75 14.66 -40.24
C CYS A 158 -25.56 14.81 -38.94
N LEU A 159 -26.88 14.58 -39.00
CA LEU A 159 -27.75 14.58 -37.81
C LEU A 159 -27.30 13.52 -36.80
N CYS A 160 -27.01 12.30 -37.26
CA CYS A 160 -26.50 11.23 -36.41
C CYS A 160 -25.17 11.60 -35.76
N GLY A 161 -24.24 12.19 -36.51
CA GLY A 161 -22.97 12.67 -35.96
C GLY A 161 -23.14 13.79 -34.93
N ALA A 162 -24.07 14.73 -35.15
CA ALA A 162 -24.29 15.84 -34.24
C ALA A 162 -24.74 15.36 -32.84
N PHE A 163 -25.76 14.50 -32.78
CA PHE A 163 -26.32 13.99 -31.52
C PHE A 163 -25.53 12.79 -30.96
N HIS A 164 -25.03 11.90 -31.83
CA HIS A 164 -24.30 10.68 -31.49
C HIS A 164 -24.98 9.84 -30.39
N TRP A 165 -26.29 9.66 -30.52
CA TRP A 165 -27.11 8.89 -29.59
C TRP A 165 -27.90 7.87 -30.39
N ILE A 166 -27.65 6.57 -30.16
CA ILE A 166 -28.22 5.47 -30.96
C ILE A 166 -29.75 5.56 -31.05
N PRO A 167 -30.49 5.85 -29.96
CA PRO A 167 -31.93 6.12 -30.05
C PRO A 167 -32.34 7.20 -31.02
N PHE A 168 -31.65 8.33 -31.00
CA PHE A 168 -31.91 9.39 -31.97
C PHE A 168 -31.58 8.95 -33.40
N THR A 169 -30.46 8.24 -33.62
CA THR A 169 -30.09 7.71 -34.94
C THR A 169 -31.18 6.78 -35.51
N ILE A 170 -31.76 5.92 -34.69
CA ILE A 170 -32.82 5.01 -35.14
C ILE A 170 -34.11 5.77 -35.44
N VAL A 171 -34.51 6.72 -34.58
CA VAL A 171 -35.69 7.56 -34.82
C VAL A 171 -35.52 8.39 -36.10
N ALA A 172 -34.34 8.99 -36.30
CA ALA A 172 -34.00 9.72 -37.52
C ALA A 172 -34.07 8.81 -38.75
N TYR A 173 -33.59 7.57 -38.65
CA TYR A 173 -33.64 6.63 -39.76
C TYR A 173 -35.08 6.25 -40.12
N ALA A 174 -35.88 5.83 -39.13
CA ALA A 174 -37.27 5.41 -39.31
C ALA A 174 -38.18 6.54 -39.81
N THR A 175 -37.82 7.80 -39.52
CA THR A 175 -38.55 8.98 -40.02
C THR A 175 -38.11 9.36 -41.43
N MET A 176 -36.82 9.38 -41.71
CA MET A 176 -36.28 9.84 -43.00
C MET A 176 -36.41 8.81 -44.11
N PHE A 177 -36.29 7.50 -43.84
CA PHE A 177 -36.27 6.46 -44.86
C PHE A 177 -37.57 5.63 -44.85
N SER A 178 -37.84 4.97 -45.97
CA SER A 178 -38.98 4.05 -46.11
C SER A 178 -38.57 2.60 -45.88
N ASP A 179 -37.35 2.22 -46.24
CA ASP A 179 -36.91 0.83 -46.19
C ASP A 179 -35.58 0.69 -45.44
N ILE A 180 -35.31 -0.51 -44.93
CA ILE A 180 -34.00 -0.92 -44.43
C ILE A 180 -33.36 -1.93 -45.41
N PRO A 181 -32.02 -2.09 -45.42
CA PRO A 181 -31.38 -3.16 -46.17
C PRO A 181 -31.98 -4.53 -45.79
N SER A 182 -32.31 -5.37 -46.78
CA SER A 182 -32.95 -6.68 -46.53
C SER A 182 -32.04 -7.69 -45.83
N ASN A 183 -30.72 -7.50 -45.93
CA ASN A 183 -29.73 -8.39 -45.33
C ASN A 183 -29.30 -7.90 -43.93
N PRO A 184 -29.59 -8.65 -42.85
CA PRO A 184 -29.23 -8.27 -41.48
C PRO A 184 -27.72 -8.15 -41.25
N ILE A 185 -26.93 -8.99 -41.92
CA ILE A 185 -25.46 -9.00 -41.79
C ILE A 185 -24.90 -7.71 -42.39
N PHE A 186 -25.36 -7.34 -43.60
CA PHE A 186 -24.94 -6.10 -44.24
C PHE A 186 -25.31 -4.88 -43.41
N PHE A 187 -26.57 -4.79 -42.95
CA PHE A 187 -27.01 -3.70 -42.06
C PHE A 187 -26.10 -3.54 -40.84
N THR A 188 -25.81 -4.66 -40.17
CA THR A 188 -25.01 -4.67 -38.95
C THR A 188 -23.55 -4.27 -39.21
N ILE A 189 -22.94 -4.78 -40.29
CA ILE A 189 -21.56 -4.42 -40.67
C ILE A 189 -21.49 -2.93 -41.02
N SER A 190 -22.42 -2.41 -41.82
CA SER A 190 -22.47 -0.99 -42.15
C SER A 190 -22.66 -0.12 -40.92
N PHE A 191 -23.55 -0.50 -40.00
CA PHE A 191 -23.77 0.20 -38.73
C PHE A 191 -22.48 0.24 -37.89
N SER A 192 -21.84 -0.92 -37.66
CA SER A 192 -20.61 -1.01 -36.87
C SER A 192 -19.45 -0.23 -37.50
N PHE A 193 -19.29 -0.33 -38.82
CA PHE A 193 -18.24 0.37 -39.54
C PHE A 193 -18.45 1.89 -39.54
N ALA A 194 -19.70 2.36 -39.64
CA ALA A 194 -20.02 3.78 -39.57
C ALA A 194 -19.60 4.40 -38.22
N TYR A 195 -19.92 3.75 -37.10
CA TYR A 195 -19.51 4.21 -35.77
C TYR A 195 -17.99 4.14 -35.55
N LEU A 196 -17.33 3.09 -36.04
CA LEU A 196 -15.87 2.99 -35.99
C LEU A 196 -15.20 4.13 -36.78
N LEU A 197 -15.60 4.31 -38.04
CA LEU A 197 -15.00 5.32 -38.93
C LEU A 197 -15.26 6.73 -38.39
N HIS A 198 -16.49 7.00 -37.93
CA HIS A 198 -16.83 8.26 -37.25
C HIS A 198 -15.93 8.51 -36.05
N GLY A 199 -15.75 7.53 -35.16
CA GLY A 199 -14.91 7.66 -33.97
C GLY A 199 -13.44 7.95 -34.27
N LEU A 200 -12.87 7.27 -35.28
CA LEU A 200 -11.50 7.49 -35.73
C LEU A 200 -11.29 8.90 -36.32
N ILE A 201 -12.24 9.35 -37.15
CA ILE A 201 -12.20 10.70 -37.75
C ILE A 201 -12.41 11.76 -36.66
N LEU A 202 -13.40 11.58 -35.79
CA LEU A 202 -13.69 12.49 -34.68
C LEU A 202 -12.48 12.65 -33.77
N THR A 203 -11.78 11.55 -33.46
CA THR A 203 -10.53 11.58 -32.68
C THR A 203 -9.46 12.42 -33.38
N SER A 204 -9.28 12.20 -34.68
CA SER A 204 -8.28 12.92 -35.49
C SER A 204 -8.59 14.43 -35.57
N LEU A 205 -9.85 14.78 -35.84
CA LEU A 205 -10.34 16.16 -35.86
C LEU A 205 -10.21 16.85 -34.50
N THR A 206 -10.56 16.14 -33.41
CA THR A 206 -10.44 16.66 -32.04
C THR A 206 -8.98 16.94 -31.71
N CYS A 207 -8.07 16.01 -31.99
CA CYS A 207 -6.64 16.22 -31.79
C CYS A 207 -6.12 17.41 -32.61
N ALA A 208 -6.47 17.52 -33.89
CA ALA A 208 -6.06 18.64 -34.73
C ALA A 208 -6.58 19.99 -34.19
N LEU A 209 -7.88 20.08 -33.86
CA LEU A 209 -8.51 21.30 -33.38
C LEU A 209 -7.95 21.74 -32.02
N THR A 210 -7.76 20.81 -31.08
CA THR A 210 -7.14 21.13 -29.78
C THR A 210 -5.72 21.65 -29.92
N ARG A 211 -4.92 21.14 -30.87
CA ARG A 211 -3.58 21.68 -31.18
C ARG A 211 -3.66 23.07 -31.82
N LEU A 212 -4.58 23.29 -32.76
CA LEU A 212 -4.78 24.62 -33.38
C LEU A 212 -5.19 25.68 -32.36
N LEU A 213 -6.13 25.35 -31.48
CA LEU A 213 -6.59 26.26 -30.41
C LEU A 213 -5.47 26.63 -29.43
N LYS A 214 -4.41 25.83 -29.34
CA LYS A 214 -3.22 26.06 -28.49
C LYS A 214 -2.24 27.07 -29.09
N PHE A 215 -2.01 27.06 -30.40
CA PHE A 215 -1.00 27.91 -31.07
C PHE A 215 -1.36 29.41 -31.11
N SER A 216 -2.60 29.77 -30.81
CA SER A 216 -3.04 31.16 -30.80
C SER A 216 -2.48 31.89 -29.57
N GLN A 217 -1.71 32.97 -29.78
CA GLN A 217 -0.95 33.74 -28.77
C GLN A 217 -1.73 34.17 -27.50
N ASN A 218 -3.07 34.26 -27.56
CA ASN A 218 -3.91 34.59 -26.40
C ASN A 218 -4.77 33.39 -25.97
N GLN A 219 -4.43 32.77 -24.83
CA GLN A 219 -5.29 31.79 -24.14
C GLN A 219 -6.48 32.51 -23.50
N THR A 220 -7.69 32.32 -24.03
CA THR A 220 -8.92 32.86 -23.45
C THR A 220 -9.65 31.78 -22.67
N HIS A 221 -10.47 32.18 -21.67
CA HIS A 221 -11.32 31.25 -20.90
C HIS A 221 -12.23 30.41 -21.82
N PHE A 222 -12.74 31.03 -22.89
CA PHE A 222 -13.52 30.33 -23.93
C PHE A 222 -12.73 29.20 -24.62
N LYS A 223 -11.48 29.46 -25.06
CA LYS A 223 -10.65 28.44 -25.72
C LYS A 223 -10.37 27.26 -24.81
N THR A 224 -10.07 27.52 -23.54
CA THR A 224 -9.80 26.48 -22.53
C THR A 224 -11.04 25.61 -22.31
N ARG A 225 -12.20 26.22 -22.06
CA ARG A 225 -13.47 25.51 -21.87
C ARG A 225 -13.88 24.70 -23.10
N LEU A 226 -13.71 25.28 -24.30
CA LEU A 226 -14.00 24.60 -25.55
C LEU A 226 -13.12 23.36 -25.74
N ARG A 227 -11.81 23.45 -25.45
CA ARG A 227 -10.91 22.29 -25.49
C ARG A 227 -11.34 21.18 -24.53
N HIS A 228 -11.75 21.54 -23.31
CA HIS A 228 -12.28 20.56 -22.35
C HIS A 228 -13.52 19.86 -22.93
N GLN A 229 -14.50 20.61 -23.42
CA GLN A 229 -15.75 20.06 -23.97
C GLN A 229 -15.50 19.16 -25.18
N LEU A 230 -14.60 19.54 -26.10
CA LEU A 230 -14.22 18.72 -27.25
C LEU A 230 -13.58 17.40 -26.81
N THR A 231 -12.69 17.43 -25.82
CA THR A 231 -12.01 16.24 -25.29
C THR A 231 -12.98 15.30 -24.59
N ILE A 232 -13.85 15.84 -23.72
CA ILE A 232 -14.90 15.09 -23.01
C ILE A 232 -15.86 14.45 -24.02
N SER A 233 -16.33 15.23 -25.00
CA SER A 233 -17.25 14.75 -26.04
C SER A 233 -16.65 13.61 -26.86
N CYS A 234 -15.40 13.75 -27.32
CA CYS A 234 -14.71 12.69 -28.06
C CYS A 234 -14.55 11.41 -27.22
N HIS A 235 -14.23 11.54 -25.94
CA HIS A 235 -14.10 10.41 -25.03
C HIS A 235 -15.42 9.66 -24.83
N GLN A 236 -16.49 10.41 -24.52
CA GLN A 236 -17.83 9.84 -24.29
C GLN A 236 -18.41 9.18 -25.55
N ARG A 237 -18.11 9.71 -26.75
CA ARG A 237 -18.64 9.20 -28.02
C ARG A 237 -17.87 7.99 -28.57
N PHE A 238 -16.57 7.88 -28.28
CA PHE A 238 -15.72 6.83 -28.86
C PHE A 238 -14.64 6.30 -27.92
N ALA A 239 -13.79 7.17 -27.35
CA ALA A 239 -12.54 6.71 -26.72
C ALA A 239 -12.76 5.83 -25.47
N LYS A 240 -13.91 5.93 -24.79
CA LYS A 240 -14.28 5.05 -23.67
C LYS A 240 -14.24 3.55 -24.04
N LEU A 241 -14.54 3.20 -25.30
CA LEU A 241 -14.48 1.82 -25.79
C LEU A 241 -13.05 1.32 -25.95
N LEU A 242 -12.05 2.21 -25.97
CA LEU A 242 -10.65 1.83 -26.05
C LEU A 242 -10.03 1.56 -24.67
N SER A 243 -10.76 1.80 -23.58
CA SER A 243 -10.25 1.60 -22.21
C SER A 243 -9.62 0.22 -22.03
N GLY A 244 -8.50 0.17 -21.32
CA GLY A 244 -7.71 -1.05 -21.10
C GLY A 244 -6.81 -1.49 -22.27
N THR A 245 -6.79 -0.75 -23.39
CA THR A 245 -5.95 -1.05 -24.57
C THR A 245 -4.77 -0.09 -24.72
N GLU A 246 -3.76 -0.47 -25.51
CA GLU A 246 -2.67 0.44 -25.87
C GLU A 246 -3.16 1.58 -26.79
N ALA A 247 -4.24 1.37 -27.55
CA ALA A 247 -4.85 2.43 -28.36
C ALA A 247 -5.37 3.59 -27.51
N PHE A 248 -5.83 3.35 -26.28
CA PHE A 248 -6.21 4.41 -25.36
C PHE A 248 -5.00 5.22 -24.87
N CYS A 249 -3.86 4.57 -24.62
CA CYS A 249 -2.60 5.25 -24.34
C CYS A 249 -2.14 6.11 -25.53
N ILE A 250 -2.30 5.62 -26.76
CA ILE A 250 -2.03 6.39 -28.00
C ILE A 250 -2.97 7.60 -28.09
N TYR A 251 -4.26 7.42 -27.86
CA TYR A 251 -5.25 8.51 -27.85
C TYR A 251 -4.86 9.63 -26.87
N LEU A 252 -4.50 9.30 -25.64
CA LEU A 252 -4.07 10.27 -24.64
C LEU A 252 -2.77 10.99 -25.06
N ARG A 253 -1.80 10.26 -25.64
CA ARG A 253 -0.57 10.86 -26.20
C ARG A 253 -0.86 11.84 -27.33
N LEU A 254 -1.81 11.53 -28.22
CA LEU A 254 -2.19 12.42 -29.32
C LEU A 254 -2.81 13.74 -28.81
N LEU A 255 -3.50 13.70 -27.68
CA LEU A 255 -4.06 14.85 -26.97
C LEU A 255 -3.03 15.60 -26.09
N GLY A 256 -1.79 15.13 -26.02
CA GLY A 256 -0.66 15.81 -25.38
C GLY A 256 -0.24 15.24 -24.02
N ALA A 257 -0.86 14.17 -23.52
CA ALA A 257 -0.41 13.51 -22.30
C ALA A 257 0.94 12.81 -22.50
N LYS A 258 1.74 12.73 -21.42
CA LYS A 258 2.98 11.94 -21.42
C LYS A 258 2.68 10.57 -20.84
N ILE A 259 2.60 9.54 -21.69
CA ILE A 259 2.30 8.16 -21.26
C ILE A 259 3.47 7.25 -21.61
N GLY A 260 3.99 6.56 -20.61
CA GLY A 260 5.06 5.57 -20.69
C GLY A 260 4.65 4.29 -21.43
N LYS A 261 5.60 3.37 -21.56
CA LYS A 261 5.42 2.05 -22.17
C LYS A 261 4.76 1.10 -21.18
N HIS A 262 4.09 0.08 -21.71
CA HIS A 262 3.51 -1.01 -20.90
C HIS A 262 2.46 -0.55 -19.86
N CYS A 263 1.86 0.63 -20.05
CA CYS A 263 0.79 1.08 -19.18
C CYS A 263 -0.50 0.29 -19.41
N SER A 264 -1.28 0.10 -18.36
CA SER A 264 -2.65 -0.38 -18.44
C SER A 264 -3.56 0.67 -17.81
N ILE A 265 -4.27 1.42 -18.66
CA ILE A 265 -5.18 2.48 -18.22
C ILE A 265 -6.61 2.01 -18.43
N ARG A 266 -7.27 1.68 -17.33
CA ARG A 266 -8.68 1.26 -17.27
C ARG A 266 -9.57 2.33 -16.62
N ALA A 267 -8.98 3.49 -16.33
CA ALA A 267 -9.63 4.72 -15.90
C ALA A 267 -10.67 5.18 -16.94
N ILE A 268 -11.88 5.52 -16.49
CA ILE A 268 -13.02 5.76 -17.38
C ILE A 268 -13.39 7.25 -17.47
N ASN A 269 -12.93 8.12 -16.56
CA ASN A 269 -13.30 9.54 -16.67
C ASN A 269 -12.58 10.22 -17.85
N PRO A 270 -13.26 11.11 -18.57
CA PRO A 270 -12.62 11.96 -19.56
C PRO A 270 -11.68 12.95 -18.86
N VAL A 271 -10.39 12.90 -19.16
CA VAL A 271 -9.41 13.85 -18.61
C VAL A 271 -9.53 15.18 -19.35
N SER A 272 -9.96 16.24 -18.66
CA SER A 272 -10.22 17.57 -19.25
C SER A 272 -8.98 18.23 -19.87
N ASN A 273 -7.79 18.06 -19.26
CA ASN A 273 -6.51 18.56 -19.77
C ASN A 273 -5.43 17.48 -19.81
N PRO A 274 -5.43 16.60 -20.82
CA PRO A 274 -4.47 15.51 -20.90
C PRO A 274 -3.00 15.97 -20.87
N GLU A 275 -2.68 17.18 -21.34
CA GLU A 275 -1.33 17.74 -21.32
C GLU A 275 -0.74 17.97 -19.90
N LEU A 276 -1.60 18.04 -18.88
CA LEU A 276 -1.19 18.17 -17.48
C LEU A 276 -0.93 16.80 -16.84
N MET A 277 -1.12 15.69 -17.55
CA MET A 277 -0.95 14.34 -17.04
C MET A 277 0.35 13.70 -17.54
N SER A 278 1.12 13.15 -16.62
CA SER A 278 2.33 12.36 -16.88
C SER A 278 2.24 11.00 -16.17
N ILE A 279 2.30 9.92 -16.94
CA ILE A 279 2.22 8.53 -16.47
C ILE A 279 3.49 7.79 -16.93
N GLY A 280 4.23 7.21 -15.99
CA GLY A 280 5.49 6.48 -16.19
C GLY A 280 5.28 5.07 -16.75
N ASP A 281 6.39 4.40 -17.03
CA ASP A 281 6.40 3.04 -17.58
C ASP A 281 5.79 2.02 -16.59
N GLY A 282 5.01 1.08 -17.11
CA GLY A 282 4.45 -0.03 -16.32
C GLY A 282 3.38 0.36 -15.30
N VAL A 283 2.83 1.58 -15.37
CA VAL A 283 1.76 2.03 -14.46
C VAL A 283 0.44 1.31 -14.77
N HIS A 284 -0.24 0.89 -13.70
CA HIS A 284 -1.62 0.40 -13.76
C HIS A 284 -2.58 1.43 -13.16
N LEU A 285 -3.51 1.93 -13.98
CA LEU A 285 -4.67 2.69 -13.50
C LEU A 285 -5.88 1.76 -13.56
N GLY A 286 -6.32 1.30 -12.39
CA GLY A 286 -7.39 0.31 -12.21
C GLY A 286 -8.75 0.80 -12.67
N ASP A 287 -9.72 -0.12 -12.68
CA ASP A 287 -11.05 0.14 -13.22
C ASP A 287 -11.74 1.32 -12.51
N PHE A 288 -12.28 2.25 -13.29
CA PHE A 288 -12.97 3.45 -12.79
C PHE A 288 -12.10 4.37 -11.90
N SER A 289 -10.78 4.18 -11.88
CA SER A 289 -9.86 5.21 -11.33
C SER A 289 -10.00 6.52 -12.10
N LYS A 290 -9.76 7.64 -11.42
CA LYS A 290 -10.07 8.98 -11.92
C LYS A 290 -8.88 9.92 -11.81
N ILE A 291 -8.55 10.60 -12.90
CA ILE A 291 -7.52 11.63 -12.94
C ILE A 291 -8.18 12.99 -13.15
N ILE A 292 -7.96 13.90 -12.21
CA ILE A 292 -8.55 15.25 -12.19
C ILE A 292 -7.44 16.27 -12.34
N THR A 293 -7.19 16.73 -13.56
CA THR A 293 -6.18 17.76 -13.84
C THR A 293 -6.63 19.18 -13.45
N GLY A 294 -7.93 19.37 -13.21
CA GLY A 294 -8.50 20.58 -12.66
C GLY A 294 -10.00 20.50 -12.48
N PHE A 295 -10.55 21.29 -11.54
CA PHE A 295 -11.97 21.32 -11.20
C PHE A 295 -12.39 22.69 -10.63
N TYR A 296 -13.68 22.98 -10.69
CA TYR A 296 -14.26 24.22 -10.17
C TYR A 296 -14.61 24.13 -8.68
N TYR A 297 -14.46 25.25 -7.98
CA TYR A 297 -14.89 25.47 -6.59
C TYR A 297 -15.40 26.90 -6.45
N SER A 298 -16.02 27.26 -5.33
CA SER A 298 -16.74 28.54 -5.15
C SER A 298 -15.85 29.77 -5.37
N ASN A 299 -14.55 29.67 -5.06
CA ASN A 299 -13.59 30.75 -5.24
C ASN A 299 -12.79 30.70 -6.56
N GLY A 300 -13.07 29.75 -7.48
CA GLY A 300 -12.44 29.74 -8.81
C GLY A 300 -12.25 28.36 -9.44
N TYR A 301 -11.20 28.23 -10.25
CA TYR A 301 -10.82 26.98 -10.91
C TYR A 301 -9.42 26.55 -10.46
N ALA A 302 -9.31 25.34 -9.92
CA ALA A 302 -8.04 24.75 -9.52
C ALA A 302 -7.51 23.85 -10.63
N CYS A 303 -6.24 23.98 -11.00
CA CYS A 303 -5.59 23.09 -11.96
C CYS A 303 -4.11 22.90 -11.66
N GLY A 304 -3.52 21.82 -12.17
CA GLY A 304 -2.14 21.48 -11.87
C GLY A 304 -1.68 20.22 -12.60
N LYS A 305 -0.36 20.09 -12.77
CA LYS A 305 0.25 18.89 -13.35
C LYS A 305 0.09 17.73 -12.38
N ILE A 306 -0.21 16.55 -12.91
CA ILE A 306 -0.24 15.27 -12.19
C ILE A 306 0.88 14.39 -12.74
N GLU A 307 1.56 13.70 -11.84
CA GLU A 307 2.61 12.75 -12.19
C GLU A 307 2.40 11.43 -11.47
N VAL A 308 2.37 10.32 -12.22
CA VAL A 308 2.38 8.96 -11.68
C VAL A 308 3.60 8.26 -12.25
N GLN A 309 4.57 7.93 -11.41
CA GLN A 309 5.86 7.37 -11.80
C GLN A 309 5.80 5.85 -11.93
N GLU A 310 6.90 5.28 -12.43
CA GLU A 310 7.00 3.91 -12.94
C GLU A 310 6.53 2.85 -11.93
N ASN A 311 5.93 1.77 -12.44
CA ASN A 311 5.47 0.62 -11.66
C ASN A 311 4.48 0.93 -10.53
N SER A 312 3.85 2.11 -10.55
CA SER A 312 2.82 2.46 -9.57
C SER A 312 1.46 1.88 -9.96
N VAL A 313 0.66 1.57 -8.94
CA VAL A 313 -0.70 1.01 -9.09
C VAL A 313 -1.69 1.98 -8.46
N VAL A 314 -2.74 2.30 -9.20
CA VAL A 314 -3.82 3.19 -8.79
C VAL A 314 -5.10 2.38 -8.77
N GLY A 315 -5.62 2.10 -7.59
CA GLY A 315 -6.72 1.18 -7.35
C GLY A 315 -8.06 1.69 -7.87
N SER A 316 -9.04 0.80 -7.96
CA SER A 316 -10.35 1.10 -8.52
C SER A 316 -11.07 2.23 -7.78
N GLN A 317 -11.78 3.10 -8.51
CA GLN A 317 -12.43 4.32 -7.99
C GLN A 317 -11.54 5.32 -7.23
N SER A 318 -10.22 5.12 -7.19
CA SER A 318 -9.33 6.11 -6.61
C SER A 318 -9.30 7.40 -7.41
N LEU A 319 -8.91 8.49 -6.75
CA LEU A 319 -8.91 9.84 -7.30
C LEU A 319 -7.52 10.47 -7.19
N ILE A 320 -6.99 10.96 -8.32
CA ILE A 320 -5.72 11.70 -8.35
C ILE A 320 -6.02 13.17 -8.65
N LEU A 321 -5.63 14.05 -7.73
CA LEU A 321 -5.97 15.47 -7.74
C LEU A 321 -4.84 16.37 -8.25
N PRO A 322 -5.13 17.62 -8.66
CA PRO A 322 -4.13 18.51 -9.26
C PRO A 322 -2.88 18.73 -8.40
N GLY A 323 -1.70 18.69 -9.01
CA GLY A 323 -0.43 18.92 -8.33
C GLY A 323 0.14 17.70 -7.58
N SER A 324 -0.56 16.56 -7.58
CA SER A 324 -0.07 15.35 -6.91
C SER A 324 1.02 14.64 -7.70
N VAL A 325 2.01 14.10 -6.98
CA VAL A 325 3.05 13.21 -7.51
C VAL A 325 2.95 11.86 -6.80
N VAL A 326 2.65 10.81 -7.56
CA VAL A 326 2.71 9.42 -7.12
C VAL A 326 4.08 8.88 -7.54
N GLU A 327 5.00 8.75 -6.59
CA GLU A 327 6.35 8.25 -6.85
C GLU A 327 6.33 6.78 -7.28
N LYS A 328 7.45 6.31 -7.82
CA LYS A 328 7.60 4.94 -8.33
C LYS A 328 7.27 3.88 -7.29
N ASN A 329 6.75 2.74 -7.73
CA ASN A 329 6.38 1.60 -6.87
C ASN A 329 5.38 1.93 -5.75
N VAL A 330 4.54 2.95 -5.94
CA VAL A 330 3.46 3.29 -5.00
C VAL A 330 2.18 2.55 -5.36
N ILE A 331 1.43 2.13 -4.35
CA ILE A 331 0.07 1.61 -4.52
C ILE A 331 -0.91 2.61 -3.87
N LEU A 332 -1.73 3.28 -4.67
CA LEU A 332 -2.91 3.97 -4.17
C LEU A 332 -4.06 2.94 -4.13
N GLY A 333 -4.60 2.63 -2.95
CA GLY A 333 -5.64 1.64 -2.77
C GLY A 333 -6.96 2.01 -3.47
N ALA A 334 -7.88 1.04 -3.53
CA ALA A 334 -9.23 1.32 -4.03
C ALA A 334 -9.91 2.42 -3.20
N LEU A 335 -10.78 3.21 -3.84
CA LEU A 335 -11.55 4.29 -3.22
C LEU A 335 -10.69 5.29 -2.39
N SER A 336 -9.44 5.49 -2.79
CA SER A 336 -8.46 6.34 -2.08
C SER A 336 -8.13 7.60 -2.89
N VAL A 337 -7.62 8.65 -2.23
CA VAL A 337 -7.31 9.93 -2.89
C VAL A 337 -5.82 10.22 -2.82
N ALA A 338 -5.19 10.58 -3.94
CA ALA A 338 -3.90 11.28 -3.99
C ALA A 338 -4.17 12.79 -3.98
N PRO A 339 -4.00 13.49 -2.83
CA PRO A 339 -4.59 14.81 -2.69
C PRO A 339 -3.82 15.91 -3.40
N MET A 340 -4.45 17.07 -3.52
CA MET A 340 -3.84 18.22 -4.19
C MET A 340 -2.46 18.54 -3.61
N ASN A 341 -1.50 18.80 -4.48
CA ASN A 341 -0.12 19.18 -4.11
C ASN A 341 0.57 18.21 -3.13
N SER A 342 0.22 16.92 -3.18
CA SER A 342 0.82 15.90 -2.33
C SER A 342 1.84 15.04 -3.07
N ILE A 343 2.82 14.54 -2.34
CA ILE A 343 3.75 13.52 -2.84
C ILE A 343 3.44 12.22 -2.10
N LEU A 344 3.10 11.18 -2.86
CA LEU A 344 2.96 9.83 -2.35
C LEU A 344 4.31 9.14 -2.56
N HIS A 345 5.00 8.87 -1.46
CA HIS A 345 6.38 8.39 -1.47
C HIS A 345 6.56 6.94 -1.90
N GLU A 346 7.64 6.66 -2.63
CA GLU A 346 8.03 5.35 -3.16
C GLU A 346 7.91 4.21 -2.13
N GLY A 347 7.45 3.05 -2.60
CA GLY A 347 7.34 1.83 -1.78
C GLY A 347 6.25 1.88 -0.70
N SER A 348 5.31 2.82 -0.81
CA SER A 348 4.20 2.96 0.13
C SER A 348 2.86 2.58 -0.48
N VAL A 349 1.96 2.01 0.33
CA VAL A 349 0.55 1.80 0.00
C VAL A 349 -0.28 2.85 0.72
N TYR A 350 -1.07 3.63 0.00
CA TYR A 350 -1.94 4.66 0.56
C TYR A 350 -3.39 4.20 0.47
N ILE A 351 -4.10 4.16 1.60
CA ILE A 351 -5.53 3.82 1.65
C ILE A 351 -6.32 4.93 2.34
N GLY A 352 -7.48 5.25 1.79
CA GLY A 352 -8.48 6.16 2.36
C GLY A 352 -8.57 7.54 1.67
N SER A 353 -9.68 8.23 1.93
CA SER A 353 -9.96 9.59 1.43
C SER A 353 -9.80 10.68 2.50
N GLN A 354 -10.14 10.42 3.78
CA GLN A 354 -9.99 11.37 4.90
C GLN A 354 -8.70 11.19 5.70
N THR A 355 -8.50 10.00 6.29
CA THR A 355 -7.33 9.68 7.12
C THR A 355 -6.43 8.76 6.30
N ARG A 356 -5.38 9.32 5.72
CA ARG A 356 -4.43 8.54 4.92
C ARG A 356 -3.71 7.57 5.85
N VAL A 357 -3.98 6.29 5.72
CA VAL A 357 -3.09 5.28 6.27
C VAL A 357 -2.06 5.00 5.18
N ALA A 358 -0.88 5.60 5.33
CA ALA A 358 0.28 5.17 4.57
C ALA A 358 0.75 3.84 5.18
N ILE A 359 0.24 2.73 4.65
CA ILE A 359 0.76 1.40 4.91
C ILE A 359 2.01 1.29 4.05
N ARG A 360 3.17 1.67 4.57
CA ARG A 360 4.43 1.43 3.85
C ARG A 360 4.50 -0.06 3.55
N ASN A 361 4.66 -0.40 2.26
CA ASN A 361 4.46 -1.75 1.77
C ASN A 361 5.34 -2.67 2.62
N SER A 362 4.68 -3.59 3.34
CA SER A 362 5.28 -4.49 4.32
C SER A 362 6.08 -5.62 3.64
N SER A 363 6.40 -5.45 2.36
CA SER A 363 7.32 -6.30 1.59
C SER A 363 8.78 -6.09 2.01
N ASN A 364 9.06 -5.18 2.94
CA ASN A 364 10.34 -5.13 3.63
C ASN A 364 10.23 -6.03 4.87
N SER A 365 10.81 -7.23 4.78
CA SER A 365 10.98 -8.23 5.85
C SER A 365 10.88 -7.61 7.25
N LEU A 366 9.70 -7.74 7.88
CA LEU A 366 9.51 -7.31 9.26
C LEU A 366 10.45 -8.16 10.13
N ASP A 367 11.22 -7.49 10.99
CA ASP A 367 12.09 -8.20 11.92
C ASP A 367 11.20 -8.84 12.98
N GLU A 368 11.20 -10.18 13.07
CA GLU A 368 10.40 -10.96 14.02
C GLU A 368 10.51 -10.40 15.44
N ARG A 369 11.70 -9.88 15.83
CA ARG A 369 11.92 -9.26 17.14
C ARG A 369 11.02 -8.04 17.37
N ILE A 370 10.81 -7.22 16.35
CA ILE A 370 9.98 -6.00 16.45
C ILE A 370 8.49 -6.34 16.49
N GLU A 371 8.08 -7.40 15.80
CA GLU A 371 6.67 -7.79 15.73
C GLU A 371 6.14 -8.35 17.05
N GLU A 372 6.97 -9.09 17.77
CA GLU A 372 6.64 -9.62 19.11
C GLU A 372 6.39 -8.50 20.14
N MET A 373 6.96 -7.31 19.95
CA MET A 373 6.89 -6.20 20.91
C MET A 373 5.52 -5.50 20.90
N ASN A 374 4.94 -5.27 22.08
CA ASN A 374 3.84 -4.33 22.23
C ASN A 374 4.30 -2.87 21.99
N MET A 375 3.35 -1.95 21.86
CA MET A 375 3.65 -0.55 21.49
C MET A 375 4.52 0.18 22.53
N GLU A 376 4.30 -0.06 23.82
CA GLU A 376 5.13 0.53 24.88
C GLU A 376 6.56 0.02 24.83
N TYR A 377 6.74 -1.26 24.51
CA TYR A 377 8.03 -1.87 24.36
C TYR A 377 8.76 -1.35 23.13
N LYS A 378 8.10 -1.26 21.96
CA LYS A 378 8.66 -0.62 20.76
C LYS A 378 9.15 0.80 21.07
N LYS A 379 8.38 1.59 21.83
CA LYS A 379 8.76 2.95 22.23
C LYS A 379 10.02 3.01 23.10
N VAL A 380 10.14 2.12 24.10
CA VAL A 380 11.34 2.04 24.96
C VAL A 380 12.58 1.68 24.14
N VAL A 381 12.46 0.66 23.28
CA VAL A 381 13.57 0.21 22.42
C VAL A 381 13.94 1.29 21.40
N ALA A 382 12.97 1.92 20.75
CA ALA A 382 13.17 3.01 19.81
C ALA A 382 13.95 4.18 20.45
N ASN A 383 13.51 4.65 21.62
CA ASN A 383 14.17 5.74 22.33
C ASN A 383 15.58 5.38 22.77
N MET A 384 15.81 4.15 23.22
CA MET A 384 17.13 3.70 23.63
C MET A 384 18.08 3.53 22.44
N ALA A 385 17.60 2.90 21.35
CA ALA A 385 18.34 2.78 20.10
C ALA A 385 18.75 4.16 19.56
N ALA A 386 17.82 5.12 19.55
CA ALA A 386 18.04 6.46 19.08
C ALA A 386 19.11 7.22 19.90
N ASN A 387 18.99 7.21 21.22
CA ASN A 387 19.96 7.85 22.12
C ASN A 387 21.38 7.26 21.94
N LEU A 388 21.50 5.94 21.93
CA LEU A 388 22.79 5.26 21.79
C LEU A 388 23.39 5.46 20.39
N ALA A 389 22.55 5.44 19.35
CA ALA A 389 22.96 5.70 17.97
C ALA A 389 23.50 7.14 17.79
N ALA A 390 22.79 8.15 18.32
CA ALA A 390 23.20 9.55 18.22
C ALA A 390 24.59 9.78 18.80
N THR A 391 24.87 9.26 19.98
CA THR A 391 26.20 9.37 20.59
C THR A 391 27.25 8.58 19.82
N THR A 392 26.92 7.36 19.34
CA THR A 392 27.82 6.51 18.53
C THR A 392 28.29 7.23 17.26
N ILE A 393 27.39 8.00 16.61
CA ILE A 393 27.73 8.86 15.45
C ILE A 393 28.75 9.92 15.85
N ASN A 394 28.51 10.62 16.96
CA ASN A 394 29.33 11.74 17.40
C ASN A 394 30.75 11.30 17.79
N VAL A 395 30.88 10.17 18.50
CA VAL A 395 32.18 9.71 19.04
C VAL A 395 32.90 8.69 18.14
N LYS A 396 32.26 8.25 17.05
CA LYS A 396 32.76 7.23 16.09
C LYS A 396 33.31 5.96 16.75
N ALA A 397 32.72 5.57 17.89
CA ALA A 397 33.15 4.44 18.69
C ALA A 397 31.94 3.85 19.43
N ARG A 398 32.11 2.69 20.07
CA ARG A 398 31.05 2.08 20.88
C ARG A 398 30.68 2.99 22.04
N TYR A 399 29.39 3.07 22.36
CA TYR A 399 28.88 3.84 23.51
C TYR A 399 29.41 3.27 24.84
N PHE A 400 29.10 1.99 25.09
CA PHE A 400 29.70 1.19 26.17
C PHE A 400 30.89 0.40 25.63
N HIS A 401 31.80 -0.01 26.51
CA HIS A 401 32.91 -0.89 26.11
C HIS A 401 33.80 -0.32 25.00
N ARG A 402 33.98 1.01 25.02
CA ARG A 402 34.67 1.78 23.97
C ARG A 402 36.09 1.26 23.76
N ILE A 403 36.90 1.26 24.82
CA ILE A 403 38.26 0.72 24.80
C ILE A 403 38.24 -0.78 25.08
N GLY A 404 39.07 -1.52 24.36
CA GLY A 404 39.25 -2.94 24.61
C GLY A 404 40.44 -3.54 23.86
N VAL A 405 40.84 -4.72 24.30
CA VAL A 405 41.94 -5.51 23.77
C VAL A 405 41.40 -6.86 23.30
N SER A 406 41.89 -7.37 22.17
CA SER A 406 41.38 -8.61 21.60
C SER A 406 42.49 -9.58 21.21
N GLY A 407 42.18 -10.87 21.23
CA GLY A 407 43.06 -11.94 20.75
C GLY A 407 42.28 -13.10 20.11
N LYS A 408 42.97 -13.89 19.30
CA LYS A 408 42.48 -15.10 18.64
C LYS A 408 43.08 -16.35 19.28
N GLY A 409 42.33 -17.44 19.24
CA GLY A 409 42.70 -18.68 19.90
C GLY A 409 41.81 -19.86 19.53
N GLN A 410 41.81 -20.89 20.37
CA GLN A 410 40.96 -22.07 20.21
C GLN A 410 40.21 -22.42 21.50
N LEU A 411 38.96 -22.83 21.36
CA LEU A 411 38.16 -23.52 22.38
C LEU A 411 38.25 -25.02 22.11
N LYS A 412 38.80 -25.79 23.03
CA LYS A 412 38.79 -27.26 22.98
C LYS A 412 37.75 -27.80 23.97
N ILE A 413 36.71 -28.44 23.45
CA ILE A 413 35.68 -29.11 24.25
C ILE A 413 36.28 -30.38 24.87
N TYR A 414 35.95 -30.65 26.14
CA TYR A 414 36.44 -31.86 26.82
C TYR A 414 35.91 -33.15 26.17
N GLU A 415 36.68 -34.23 26.27
CA GLU A 415 36.32 -35.55 25.71
C GLU A 415 35.06 -36.16 26.37
N LYS A 416 34.73 -35.72 27.57
CA LYS A 416 33.55 -36.15 28.32
C LYS A 416 32.88 -34.93 28.93
N LEU A 417 31.60 -34.71 28.62
CA LEU A 417 30.77 -33.65 29.18
C LEU A 417 29.78 -34.28 30.18
N GLU A 418 30.07 -34.19 31.47
CA GLU A 418 29.19 -34.71 32.51
C GLU A 418 28.02 -33.76 32.77
N GLY A 419 26.79 -34.28 32.79
CA GLY A 419 25.58 -33.48 33.08
C GLY A 419 25.06 -32.62 31.93
N ILE A 420 25.66 -32.69 30.73
CA ILE A 420 25.23 -31.92 29.55
C ILE A 420 24.70 -32.89 28.49
N PRO A 421 23.41 -32.82 28.09
CA PRO A 421 22.89 -33.64 27.00
C PRO A 421 23.58 -33.32 25.67
N LEU A 422 23.52 -34.25 24.72
CA LEU A 422 24.23 -34.12 23.44
C LEU A 422 23.74 -32.89 22.65
N HIS A 423 24.67 -31.99 22.34
CA HIS A 423 24.42 -30.72 21.65
C HIS A 423 25.25 -30.61 20.36
N LYS A 424 24.69 -30.03 19.30
CA LYS A 424 25.38 -29.96 17.99
C LYS A 424 26.61 -29.05 17.98
N VAL A 425 26.63 -28.02 18.82
CA VAL A 425 27.77 -27.08 18.93
C VAL A 425 28.75 -27.49 20.02
N PHE A 426 28.33 -28.20 21.06
CA PHE A 426 29.21 -28.60 22.17
C PHE A 426 29.41 -30.11 22.12
N GLN A 427 30.09 -30.56 21.06
CA GLN A 427 30.41 -31.97 20.86
C GLN A 427 31.72 -32.32 21.58
N PRO A 428 31.77 -33.43 22.34
CA PRO A 428 32.98 -33.84 23.03
C PRO A 428 34.19 -33.97 22.09
N GLY A 429 35.37 -33.51 22.56
CA GLY A 429 36.63 -33.57 21.82
C GLY A 429 36.78 -32.56 20.66
N LYS A 430 35.73 -31.78 20.34
CA LYS A 430 35.76 -30.83 19.23
C LYS A 430 36.51 -29.55 19.57
N SER A 431 37.25 -29.02 18.60
CA SER A 431 37.95 -27.73 18.71
C SER A 431 37.33 -26.68 17.81
N TYR A 432 37.23 -25.45 18.31
CA TYR A 432 36.66 -24.31 17.60
C TYR A 432 37.61 -23.12 17.61
N PRO A 433 37.84 -22.43 16.49
CA PRO A 433 38.50 -21.14 16.50
C PRO A 433 37.67 -20.13 17.30
N VAL A 434 38.31 -19.30 18.12
CA VAL A 434 37.62 -18.28 18.92
C VAL A 434 38.28 -16.91 18.81
N MET A 435 37.49 -15.87 19.05
CA MET A 435 37.97 -14.50 19.27
C MET A 435 37.45 -14.01 20.61
N LEU A 436 38.34 -13.43 21.42
CA LEU A 436 38.00 -12.88 22.72
C LEU A 436 38.38 -11.41 22.77
N ARG A 437 37.44 -10.56 23.20
CA ARG A 437 37.68 -9.12 23.44
C ARG A 437 37.39 -8.76 24.89
N HIS A 438 38.38 -8.24 25.59
CA HIS A 438 38.20 -7.61 26.90
C HIS A 438 38.00 -6.11 26.78
N SER A 439 37.28 -5.52 27.73
CA SER A 439 36.99 -4.08 27.75
C SER A 439 36.55 -3.60 29.13
N ASN A 440 36.66 -2.30 29.36
CA ASN A 440 35.96 -1.62 30.47
C ASN A 440 34.48 -1.49 30.14
N SER A 441 33.60 -1.23 31.11
CA SER A 441 32.16 -1.17 30.89
C SER A 441 31.71 0.22 30.45
N LEU A 442 32.06 1.23 31.23
CA LEU A 442 31.70 2.61 30.96
C LEU A 442 32.76 3.32 30.11
N SER A 443 32.39 4.42 29.47
CA SER A 443 33.17 5.15 28.46
C SER A 443 34.35 5.95 29.02
N ALA A 444 35.04 5.41 30.03
CA ALA A 444 36.24 6.02 30.57
C ALA A 444 37.48 5.38 29.94
N ASP A 445 38.31 6.21 29.32
CA ASP A 445 39.51 5.79 28.62
C ASP A 445 40.68 5.53 29.61
N ASP A 446 40.40 4.86 30.75
CA ASP A 446 41.34 4.60 31.85
C ASP A 446 41.06 3.26 32.55
N ASP A 447 41.99 2.31 32.40
CA ASP A 447 41.95 0.97 33.00
C ASP A 447 42.01 0.98 34.54
N ALA A 448 42.63 2.01 35.14
CA ALA A 448 42.82 2.09 36.59
C ALA A 448 41.56 2.52 37.35
N ARG A 449 40.58 3.11 36.66
CA ARG A 449 39.26 3.35 37.25
C ARG A 449 38.63 2.04 37.67
N ILE A 450 37.94 2.03 38.81
CA ILE A 450 37.19 0.86 39.24
C ILE A 450 35.91 0.79 38.40
N ASP A 451 35.80 -0.26 37.59
CA ASP A 451 34.69 -0.47 36.67
C ASP A 451 34.35 -1.96 36.59
N ALA A 452 33.16 -2.26 36.07
CA ALA A 452 32.86 -3.59 35.57
C ALA A 452 33.71 -3.88 34.32
N ARG A 453 34.15 -5.13 34.17
CA ARG A 453 34.99 -5.56 33.05
C ARG A 453 34.20 -6.52 32.17
N GLY A 454 34.26 -6.30 30.87
CA GLY A 454 33.61 -7.13 29.85
C GLY A 454 34.57 -8.17 29.24
N ALA A 455 34.02 -9.30 28.85
CA ALA A 455 34.65 -10.32 28.00
C ALA A 455 33.65 -10.75 26.93
N SER A 456 33.88 -10.35 25.68
CA SER A 456 33.05 -10.76 24.54
C SER A 456 33.73 -11.91 23.82
N LEU A 457 33.10 -13.07 23.77
CA LEU A 457 33.62 -14.30 23.18
C LEU A 457 32.83 -14.63 21.90
N ARG A 458 33.54 -14.89 20.81
CA ARG A 458 33.00 -15.41 19.56
C ARG A 458 33.56 -16.81 19.31
N ILE A 459 32.68 -17.76 19.07
CA ILE A 459 33.01 -19.13 18.64
C ILE A 459 32.71 -19.23 17.15
N LEU A 460 33.71 -19.62 16.35
CA LEU A 460 33.62 -19.74 14.89
C LEU A 460 33.41 -21.20 14.48
N SER A 461 32.85 -21.42 13.29
CA SER A 461 32.76 -22.74 12.68
C SER A 461 34.13 -23.33 12.37
N ASP A 462 34.21 -24.65 12.44
CA ASP A 462 35.37 -25.44 12.03
C ASP A 462 35.39 -25.57 10.49
N ALA A 463 35.70 -24.45 9.83
CA ALA A 463 35.79 -24.33 8.37
C ALA A 463 37.14 -23.69 7.98
N PRO A 464 37.60 -23.88 6.73
CA PRO A 464 38.79 -23.19 6.22
C PRO A 464 38.66 -21.67 6.38
N ASP A 465 39.77 -20.95 6.58
CA ASP A 465 39.79 -19.53 6.95
C ASP A 465 38.88 -18.63 6.10
N SER A 466 38.74 -18.91 4.80
CA SER A 466 37.89 -18.14 3.88
C SER A 466 36.38 -18.30 4.10
N ASN A 467 35.93 -19.32 4.85
CA ASN A 467 34.53 -19.68 5.03
C ASN A 467 34.11 -19.82 6.52
N ARG A 468 34.88 -19.27 7.47
CA ARG A 468 34.51 -19.31 8.89
C ARG A 468 33.31 -18.42 9.16
N VAL A 469 32.28 -18.98 9.79
CA VAL A 469 31.04 -18.27 10.17
C VAL A 469 30.92 -18.25 11.70
N PRO A 470 30.49 -17.15 12.32
CA PRO A 470 30.20 -17.12 13.76
C PRO A 470 29.08 -18.11 14.12
N LEU A 471 29.35 -19.00 15.07
CA LEU A 471 28.37 -19.94 15.63
C LEU A 471 27.67 -19.34 16.86
N ILE A 472 28.44 -18.70 17.74
CA ILE A 472 27.95 -18.13 18.99
C ILE A 472 28.75 -16.88 19.32
N ASP A 473 28.05 -15.79 19.63
CA ASP A 473 28.61 -14.60 20.28
C ASP A 473 28.02 -14.49 21.69
N LEU A 474 28.91 -14.36 22.66
CA LEU A 474 28.58 -14.15 24.07
C LEU A 474 29.17 -12.82 24.52
N THR A 475 28.33 -12.01 25.15
CA THR A 475 28.75 -10.79 25.85
C THR A 475 28.73 -11.07 27.34
N LEU A 476 29.89 -11.21 27.96
CA LEU A 476 30.05 -11.54 29.37
C LEU A 476 30.58 -10.33 30.14
N LYS A 477 30.32 -10.27 31.45
CA LYS A 477 30.87 -9.25 32.34
C LYS A 477 31.24 -9.79 33.70
N THR A 478 32.01 -9.03 34.47
CA THR A 478 32.27 -9.31 35.88
C THR A 478 31.01 -9.13 36.73
N GLY A 479 30.88 -9.98 37.75
CA GLY A 479 29.70 -10.06 38.62
C GLY A 479 28.66 -11.05 38.12
N ASN A 480 28.19 -11.94 39.00
CA ASN A 480 27.27 -13.03 38.67
C ASN A 480 25.80 -12.59 38.48
N ALA A 481 25.48 -11.31 38.72
CA ALA A 481 24.18 -10.70 38.46
C ALA A 481 24.27 -9.39 37.66
N PHE A 482 23.21 -9.10 36.91
CA PHE A 482 22.99 -7.80 36.25
C PHE A 482 22.13 -6.89 37.14
N TYR A 483 22.23 -5.57 36.97
CA TYR A 483 21.55 -4.63 37.89
C TYR A 483 20.15 -4.22 37.43
N ALA A 484 19.75 -4.56 36.20
CA ALA A 484 18.43 -4.25 35.66
C ALA A 484 17.73 -5.53 35.24
N ARG A 485 16.54 -5.81 35.79
CA ARG A 485 15.78 -7.02 35.46
C ARG A 485 15.23 -6.94 34.04
N THR A 486 14.72 -5.78 33.67
CA THR A 486 14.05 -5.55 32.39
C THR A 486 14.72 -4.45 31.58
N ILE A 487 14.38 -4.37 30.30
CA ILE A 487 14.88 -3.27 29.47
C ILE A 487 14.30 -1.91 29.85
N ALA A 488 13.09 -1.87 30.42
CA ALA A 488 12.50 -0.65 30.97
C ALA A 488 13.26 -0.17 32.21
N ASP A 489 13.66 -1.08 33.10
CA ASP A 489 14.50 -0.76 34.26
C ASP A 489 15.85 -0.23 33.81
N PHE A 490 16.46 -0.84 32.79
CA PHE A 490 17.73 -0.41 32.23
C PHE A 490 17.63 0.98 31.57
N ALA A 491 16.60 1.22 30.76
CA ALA A 491 16.36 2.53 30.16
C ALA A 491 16.15 3.63 31.22
N SER A 492 15.38 3.31 32.27
CA SER A 492 15.19 4.20 33.43
C SER A 492 16.50 4.48 34.15
N TRP A 493 17.32 3.44 34.35
CA TRP A 493 18.65 3.55 34.95
C TRP A 493 19.56 4.50 34.18
N LEU A 494 19.55 4.46 32.84
CA LEU A 494 20.37 5.34 32.01
C LEU A 494 20.01 6.81 32.13
N VAL A 495 18.72 7.14 32.25
CA VAL A 495 18.22 8.53 32.21
C VAL A 495 18.16 9.17 33.61
N CYS A 496 17.95 8.38 34.67
CA CYS A 496 17.77 8.90 36.03
C CYS A 496 19.07 9.38 36.69
N GLY A 497 18.99 10.42 37.53
CA GLY A 497 20.09 10.85 38.41
C GLY A 497 20.33 9.90 39.60
N LEU A 498 21.44 10.06 40.32
CA LEU A 498 21.85 9.18 41.42
C LEU A 498 20.76 9.00 42.48
N ALA A 499 20.14 10.08 42.96
CA ALA A 499 19.08 10.01 43.98
C ALA A 499 17.88 9.14 43.57
N ALA A 500 17.45 9.23 42.31
CA ALA A 500 16.34 8.42 41.80
C ALA A 500 16.72 6.94 41.66
N ARG A 501 17.98 6.64 41.31
CA ARG A 501 18.50 5.26 41.29
C ARG A 501 18.59 4.68 42.70
N GLU A 502 19.00 5.47 43.68
CA GLU A 502 19.04 5.02 45.08
C GLU A 502 17.64 4.69 45.63
N GLU A 503 16.62 5.46 45.26
CA GLU A 503 15.22 5.14 45.59
C GLU A 503 14.75 3.81 44.95
N LEU A 504 15.15 3.53 43.70
CA LEU A 504 14.88 2.25 43.06
C LEU A 504 15.55 1.08 43.82
N VAL A 505 16.81 1.28 44.22
CA VAL A 505 17.57 0.29 44.98
C VAL A 505 17.00 0.05 46.38
N LYS A 506 16.47 1.07 47.05
CA LYS A 506 15.79 0.90 48.35
C LYS A 506 14.60 -0.05 48.26
N ARG A 507 13.87 -0.04 47.14
CA ARG A 507 12.73 -0.94 46.89
C ARG A 507 13.18 -2.36 46.51
N THR A 508 14.38 -2.49 45.94
CA THR A 508 14.92 -3.76 45.44
C THR A 508 16.37 -3.93 45.91
N PRO A 509 16.61 -4.26 47.20
CA PRO A 509 17.93 -4.18 47.81
C PRO A 509 19.00 -5.03 47.12
N HIS A 510 18.65 -6.19 46.55
CA HIS A 510 19.62 -7.06 45.89
C HIS A 510 20.25 -6.45 44.63
N VAL A 511 19.62 -5.43 44.02
CA VAL A 511 20.18 -4.68 42.89
C VAL A 511 21.44 -3.92 43.31
N ARG A 512 21.49 -3.42 44.56
CA ARG A 512 22.70 -2.82 45.14
C ARG A 512 23.88 -3.77 45.02
N ASP A 513 23.66 -5.00 45.47
CA ASP A 513 24.71 -6.01 45.52
C ASP A 513 25.11 -6.41 44.10
N ALA A 514 24.16 -6.50 43.16
CA ALA A 514 24.47 -6.74 41.74
C ALA A 514 25.36 -5.63 41.12
N VAL A 515 25.16 -4.36 41.47
CA VAL A 515 26.02 -3.25 41.01
C VAL A 515 27.43 -3.40 41.61
N TRP A 516 27.56 -3.45 42.94
CA TRP A 516 28.85 -3.52 43.60
C TRP A 516 29.64 -4.79 43.26
N ASN A 517 28.96 -5.93 43.18
CA ASN A 517 29.58 -7.21 42.79
C ASN A 517 30.04 -7.23 41.33
N SER A 518 29.64 -6.28 40.49
CA SER A 518 30.15 -6.18 39.13
C SER A 518 31.46 -5.41 39.01
N LEU A 519 31.77 -4.52 39.96
CA LEU A 519 32.95 -3.66 39.92
C LEU A 519 34.23 -4.42 40.27
N ARG A 520 35.34 -4.06 39.61
CA ARG A 520 36.65 -4.67 39.86
C ARG A 520 37.78 -3.65 39.95
N HIS A 521 38.56 -3.78 41.01
CA HIS A 521 39.93 -3.29 41.09
C HIS A 521 40.85 -4.30 40.41
N ALA A 522 40.94 -4.22 39.08
CA ALA A 522 41.59 -5.23 38.26
C ALA A 522 43.10 -4.98 38.12
N HIS A 523 43.88 -6.05 38.13
CA HIS A 523 45.32 -6.04 37.79
C HIS A 523 45.60 -6.71 36.45
N SER A 524 44.70 -7.59 35.99
CA SER A 524 44.74 -8.21 34.67
C SER A 524 43.32 -8.59 34.24
N TYR A 525 43.03 -8.52 32.93
CA TYR A 525 41.80 -9.11 32.38
C TYR A 525 41.78 -10.65 32.48
N ALA A 526 42.96 -11.28 32.49
CA ALA A 526 43.13 -12.72 32.51
C ALA A 526 42.79 -13.37 33.87
N GLU A 527 42.65 -12.57 34.92
CA GLU A 527 42.51 -13.02 36.31
C GLU A 527 41.10 -12.74 36.86
N LEU A 528 40.10 -12.67 35.99
CA LEU A 528 38.73 -12.32 36.34
C LEU A 528 37.74 -13.39 35.85
N HIS A 529 36.63 -13.51 36.58
CA HIS A 529 35.49 -14.35 36.20
C HIS A 529 34.45 -13.51 35.47
N TYR A 530 33.95 -14.03 34.36
CA TYR A 530 32.99 -13.36 33.49
C TYR A 530 31.72 -14.20 33.32
N TYR A 531 30.57 -13.55 33.37
CA TYR A 531 29.25 -14.16 33.37
C TYR A 531 28.38 -13.57 32.26
N SER A 532 27.56 -14.39 31.60
CA SER A 532 26.56 -13.88 30.66
C SER A 532 25.44 -13.12 31.36
N ASN A 533 25.18 -13.48 32.64
CA ASN A 533 24.06 -13.11 33.51
C ASN A 533 22.68 -13.47 32.96
N ILE A 534 22.49 -13.29 31.66
CA ILE A 534 21.27 -13.52 30.92
C ILE A 534 21.22 -14.94 30.38
N CYS A 535 20.00 -15.47 30.39
CA CYS A 535 19.64 -16.80 29.95
C CYS A 535 19.38 -16.81 28.44
N ARG A 536 19.81 -17.89 27.77
CA ARG A 536 19.39 -18.22 26.41
C ARG A 536 18.63 -19.54 26.37
N LEU A 537 17.90 -19.78 25.30
CA LEU A 537 17.25 -21.06 25.06
C LEU A 537 18.21 -21.99 24.31
N MET A 538 18.56 -23.12 24.92
CA MET A 538 19.44 -24.14 24.36
C MET A 538 18.63 -25.38 23.98
N ARG A 539 18.78 -25.83 22.72
CA ARG A 539 18.03 -26.97 22.17
C ARG A 539 18.98 -28.16 21.94
N PHE A 540 18.63 -29.31 22.50
CA PHE A 540 19.45 -30.51 22.44
C PHE A 540 19.02 -31.46 21.32
N THR A 541 19.90 -32.39 20.95
CA THR A 541 19.66 -33.35 19.85
C THR A 541 18.53 -34.35 20.12
N ASP A 542 18.15 -34.53 21.39
CA ASP A 542 17.03 -35.35 21.85
C ASP A 542 15.68 -34.59 21.85
N GLY A 543 15.66 -33.34 21.40
CA GLY A 543 14.49 -32.47 21.37
C GLY A 543 14.20 -31.72 22.66
N ARG A 544 14.96 -31.95 23.75
CA ARG A 544 14.80 -31.19 25.01
C ARG A 544 15.24 -29.74 24.84
N GLN A 545 14.60 -28.85 25.61
CA GLN A 545 14.96 -27.45 25.69
C GLN A 545 15.29 -27.08 27.13
N MET A 546 16.39 -26.34 27.34
CA MET A 546 16.77 -25.83 28.66
C MET A 546 17.23 -24.38 28.55
N TYR A 547 17.08 -23.64 29.64
CA TYR A 547 17.74 -22.34 29.79
C TYR A 547 19.21 -22.54 30.13
N VAL A 548 20.07 -21.71 29.52
CA VAL A 548 21.52 -21.76 29.73
C VAL A 548 22.09 -20.39 30.12
N LYS A 549 23.00 -20.37 31.09
CA LYS A 549 23.91 -19.25 31.40
C LYS A 549 25.35 -19.67 31.15
N PHE A 550 26.20 -18.74 30.73
CA PHE A 550 27.60 -18.99 30.37
C PHE A 550 28.55 -18.29 31.34
N LYS A 551 29.70 -18.91 31.60
CA LYS A 551 30.75 -18.37 32.45
C LYS A 551 32.14 -18.66 31.87
N LEU A 552 33.04 -17.68 31.98
CA LEU A 552 34.48 -17.85 31.78
C LEU A 552 35.16 -17.65 33.13
N ARG A 553 36.00 -18.62 33.50
CA ARG A 553 36.90 -18.48 34.64
C ARG A 553 38.35 -18.67 34.22
N PRO A 554 39.33 -18.08 34.93
CA PRO A 554 40.74 -18.38 34.70
C PRO A 554 41.03 -19.87 34.88
N ILE A 555 42.02 -20.39 34.14
CA ILE A 555 42.45 -21.80 34.27
C ILE A 555 43.02 -22.09 35.68
N ASP A 556 43.65 -21.08 36.28
CA ASP A 556 44.20 -21.13 37.63
C ASP A 556 43.08 -21.12 38.66
N ARG A 557 42.98 -22.23 39.43
CA ARG A 557 41.94 -22.41 40.46
C ARG A 557 42.18 -21.55 41.70
N SER A 558 43.38 -21.00 41.89
CA SER A 558 43.66 -20.09 43.01
C SER A 558 42.97 -18.73 42.83
N ILE A 559 42.60 -18.38 41.59
CA ILE A 559 41.91 -17.13 41.26
C ILE A 559 40.40 -17.30 41.47
N GLY A 560 39.93 -16.88 42.65
CA GLY A 560 38.51 -16.93 43.02
C GLY A 560 37.66 -15.83 42.36
N GLU A 561 36.33 -15.95 42.49
CA GLU A 561 35.36 -15.00 41.92
C GLU A 561 35.42 -13.59 42.53
N ASP A 562 35.91 -13.53 43.77
CA ASP A 562 36.11 -12.31 44.55
C ASP A 562 37.43 -11.58 44.22
N THR A 563 38.22 -12.09 43.26
CA THR A 563 39.44 -11.42 42.80
C THR A 563 39.11 -10.01 42.33
N GLY A 564 39.79 -9.02 42.92
CA GLY A 564 39.56 -7.60 42.63
C GLY A 564 38.21 -7.05 43.09
N LYS A 565 37.46 -7.76 43.95
CA LYS A 565 36.14 -7.33 44.43
C LYS A 565 36.23 -6.05 45.26
N VAL A 566 35.28 -5.15 45.01
CA VAL A 566 35.23 -3.83 45.62
C VAL A 566 34.25 -3.86 46.78
N LYS A 567 34.65 -3.36 47.95
CA LYS A 567 33.76 -3.23 49.09
C LYS A 567 32.79 -2.06 48.88
N PRO A 568 31.47 -2.24 49.11
CA PRO A 568 30.52 -1.14 49.01
C PRO A 568 30.83 0.00 49.97
N THR A 569 30.96 1.22 49.47
CA THR A 569 31.17 2.43 50.29
C THR A 569 29.88 3.25 50.50
N GLY A 570 28.79 2.87 49.84
CA GLY A 570 27.49 3.54 49.93
C GLY A 570 26.32 2.68 49.42
N ILE A 571 25.19 3.32 49.10
CA ILE A 571 24.05 2.65 48.44
C ILE A 571 24.45 2.32 47.00
N LEU A 572 24.89 3.31 46.24
CA LEU A 572 25.42 3.15 44.87
C LEU A 572 26.80 3.82 44.73
N PRO A 573 27.60 3.44 43.72
CA PRO A 573 28.85 4.13 43.42
C PRO A 573 28.60 5.59 42.93
N PRO A 574 29.54 6.53 43.16
CA PRO A 574 29.31 7.98 43.02
C PRO A 574 28.99 8.47 41.60
N GLU A 575 29.59 7.86 40.58
CA GLU A 575 29.38 8.19 39.16
C GLU A 575 28.87 6.95 38.44
N THR A 576 27.58 6.91 38.05
CA THR A 576 26.91 6.02 37.05
C THR A 576 27.34 4.53 36.93
N GLY A 577 28.18 3.99 37.82
CA GLY A 577 28.81 2.68 37.76
C GLY A 577 30.35 2.62 37.74
N ALA A 578 31.12 3.71 37.58
CA ALA A 578 32.60 3.67 37.60
C ALA A 578 33.20 4.64 38.61
N ILE A 579 34.09 4.16 39.48
CA ILE A 579 34.76 5.00 40.47
C ILE A 579 36.03 5.60 39.81
N PRO A 580 36.29 6.91 39.98
CA PRO A 580 37.51 7.54 39.48
C PRO A 580 38.79 6.83 39.92
N ARG A 581 39.87 7.03 39.16
CA ARG A 581 41.21 6.55 39.49
C ARG A 581 41.65 7.20 40.80
N ASP A 582 42.35 6.44 41.64
CA ASP A 582 43.00 6.96 42.83
C ASP A 582 44.12 7.94 42.43
N GLU A 583 44.18 9.11 43.06
CA GLU A 583 45.20 10.14 42.75
C GLU A 583 46.64 9.63 42.90
N THR A 584 46.85 8.57 43.68
CA THR A 584 48.16 7.93 43.89
C THR A 584 48.52 6.87 42.85
N ASP A 585 47.60 6.49 41.96
CA ASP A 585 47.82 5.46 40.94
C ASP A 585 48.52 6.03 39.70
N THR A 586 49.79 5.71 39.54
CA THR A 586 50.66 6.19 38.45
C THR A 586 50.75 5.22 37.26
N ARG A 587 49.98 4.13 37.25
CA ARG A 587 50.01 3.14 36.15
C ARG A 587 49.56 3.74 34.81
N PRO A 588 50.03 3.24 33.66
CA PRO A 588 49.57 3.69 32.34
C PRO A 588 48.04 3.60 32.18
N LEU A 589 47.44 4.45 31.35
CA LEU A 589 45.98 4.46 31.13
C LEU A 589 45.44 3.14 30.59
N LEU A 590 46.23 2.39 29.83
CA LEU A 590 45.83 1.14 29.15
C LEU A 590 46.59 -0.10 29.66
N PHE A 591 47.01 -0.09 30.93
CA PHE A 591 47.89 -1.13 31.46
C PHE A 591 47.26 -2.55 31.45
N LEU A 592 45.93 -2.68 31.53
CA LEU A 592 45.26 -3.98 31.45
C LEU A 592 45.29 -4.52 30.01
N ALA A 593 45.13 -3.64 29.02
CA ALA A 593 45.27 -3.99 27.61
C ALA A 593 46.71 -4.45 27.30
N GLU A 594 47.71 -3.70 27.77
CA GLU A 594 49.13 -4.05 27.60
C GLU A 594 49.49 -5.37 28.30
N ASP A 595 48.96 -5.59 29.52
CA ASP A 595 49.16 -6.86 30.24
C ASP A 595 48.58 -8.05 29.47
N PHE A 596 47.34 -7.93 28.98
CA PHE A 596 46.72 -8.99 28.20
C PHE A 596 47.53 -9.30 26.93
N GLN A 597 47.95 -8.29 26.18
CA GLN A 597 48.77 -8.49 24.97
C GLN A 597 50.08 -9.19 25.29
N ARG A 598 50.76 -8.78 26.37
CA ARG A 598 52.01 -9.39 26.83
C ARG A 598 51.83 -10.86 27.18
N ARG A 599 50.74 -11.21 27.88
CA ARG A 599 50.42 -12.60 28.26
C ARG A 599 50.07 -13.46 27.05
N VAL A 600 49.30 -12.92 26.09
CA VAL A 600 48.98 -13.63 24.84
C VAL A 600 50.25 -13.93 24.03
N SER A 601 51.21 -13.00 23.99
CA SER A 601 52.51 -13.21 23.34
C SER A 601 53.47 -14.13 24.11
N SER A 602 53.14 -14.48 25.36
CA SER A 602 54.00 -15.35 26.20
C SER A 602 53.77 -16.83 25.89
N PRO A 603 54.78 -17.71 26.11
CA PRO A 603 54.60 -19.15 25.96
C PRO A 603 53.44 -19.65 26.83
N GLY A 604 52.43 -20.27 26.19
CA GLY A 604 51.23 -20.79 26.87
C GLY A 604 49.98 -19.91 26.76
N GLY A 605 50.10 -18.67 26.25
CA GLY A 605 48.98 -17.78 25.99
C GLY A 605 48.13 -17.43 27.22
N VAL A 606 46.91 -16.96 27.00
CA VAL A 606 45.91 -16.72 28.05
C VAL A 606 44.86 -17.82 28.01
N ARG A 607 44.65 -18.50 29.15
CA ARG A 607 43.80 -19.70 29.22
C ARG A 607 42.62 -19.53 30.18
N TYR A 608 41.44 -19.91 29.72
CA TYR A 608 40.19 -19.88 30.47
C TYR A 608 39.49 -21.24 30.44
N VAL A 609 38.69 -21.53 31.46
CA VAL A 609 37.70 -22.61 31.40
C VAL A 609 36.35 -22.02 31.04
N PHE A 610 35.73 -22.60 30.00
CA PHE A 610 34.40 -22.28 29.53
C PHE A 610 33.39 -23.17 30.26
N GLN A 611 32.46 -22.53 30.98
CA GLN A 611 31.48 -23.19 31.84
C GLN A 611 30.05 -22.83 31.42
N VAL A 612 29.11 -23.73 31.68
CA VAL A 612 27.67 -23.51 31.51
C VAL A 612 26.90 -23.86 32.77
N GLN A 613 25.76 -23.21 32.97
CA GLN A 613 24.72 -23.62 33.90
C GLN A 613 23.46 -23.95 33.12
N LEU A 614 22.80 -25.06 33.44
CA LEU A 614 21.60 -25.53 32.75
C LEU A 614 20.43 -25.60 33.73
N ARG A 615 19.27 -25.11 33.29
CA ARG A 615 18.02 -25.17 34.04
C ARG A 615 16.87 -25.59 33.12
N PRO A 616 16.03 -26.58 33.48
CA PRO A 616 14.84 -26.93 32.71
C PRO A 616 13.91 -25.73 32.49
N VAL A 617 13.22 -25.68 31.35
CA VAL A 617 12.23 -24.63 31.06
C VAL A 617 10.94 -24.93 31.86
N PRO A 618 10.54 -24.07 32.82
CA PRO A 618 9.27 -24.25 33.54
C PRO A 618 8.06 -24.14 32.62
N GLU A 619 6.96 -24.83 32.95
CA GLU A 619 5.72 -24.76 32.18
C GLU A 619 4.94 -23.47 32.46
N ASP A 620 4.98 -22.97 33.69
CA ASP A 620 4.24 -21.77 34.10
C ASP A 620 5.01 -20.47 33.81
N GLU A 621 4.28 -19.43 33.39
CA GLU A 621 4.87 -18.16 32.98
C GLU A 621 5.57 -17.40 34.11
N ALA A 622 5.04 -17.44 35.33
CA ALA A 622 5.62 -16.74 36.47
C ALA A 622 6.99 -17.32 36.86
N THR A 623 7.11 -18.66 36.91
CA THR A 623 8.38 -19.33 37.21
C THR A 623 9.35 -19.21 36.03
N ARG A 624 8.86 -19.15 34.78
CA ARG A 624 9.70 -18.78 33.63
C ARG A 624 10.30 -17.38 33.82
N ASP A 625 9.49 -16.36 34.13
CA ASP A 625 10.01 -15.00 34.32
C ASP A 625 11.02 -14.92 35.48
N ILE A 626 10.77 -15.62 36.59
CA ILE A 626 11.72 -15.73 37.72
C ILE A 626 13.02 -16.43 37.29
N ALA A 627 12.95 -17.47 36.45
CA ALA A 627 14.14 -18.15 35.95
C ALA A 627 14.98 -17.27 35.03
N LEU A 628 14.35 -16.31 34.35
CA LEU A 628 14.96 -15.36 33.42
C LEU A 628 15.42 -14.05 34.08
N ASP A 629 15.07 -13.82 35.35
CA ASP A 629 15.53 -12.66 36.13
C ASP A 629 17.07 -12.67 36.24
N CYS A 630 17.71 -11.78 35.48
CA CYS A 630 19.15 -11.66 35.43
C CYS A 630 19.73 -10.89 36.64
N THR A 631 18.90 -10.35 37.52
CA THR A 631 19.32 -9.67 38.76
C THR A 631 19.62 -10.62 39.90
N LYS A 632 19.31 -11.92 39.72
CA LYS A 632 19.58 -12.96 40.71
C LYS A 632 20.42 -14.09 40.09
N PRO A 633 21.51 -14.51 40.74
CA PRO A 633 22.20 -15.73 40.34
C PRO A 633 21.28 -16.93 40.56
N TRP A 634 21.47 -18.00 39.79
CA TRP A 634 20.81 -19.27 40.09
C TRP A 634 21.47 -19.92 41.30
N ASN A 635 20.70 -20.69 42.07
CA ASN A 635 21.24 -21.43 43.20
C ASN A 635 22.25 -22.46 42.69
N GLU A 636 23.54 -22.27 42.99
CA GLU A 636 24.62 -23.14 42.49
C GLU A 636 24.54 -24.57 43.05
N SER A 637 23.85 -24.77 44.19
CA SER A 637 23.61 -26.11 44.73
C SER A 637 22.59 -26.89 43.91
N GLU A 638 21.64 -26.20 43.26
CA GLU A 638 20.62 -26.80 42.40
C GLU A 638 21.05 -26.84 40.94
N PHE A 639 21.73 -25.79 40.48
CA PHE A 639 22.17 -25.59 39.10
C PHE A 639 23.69 -25.30 39.09
N PRO A 640 24.55 -26.32 39.25
CA PRO A 640 26.00 -26.13 39.32
C PRO A 640 26.59 -25.69 37.97
N TYR A 641 27.73 -25.01 38.00
CA TYR A 641 28.54 -24.75 36.81
C TYR A 641 29.20 -26.03 36.32
N LEU A 642 29.00 -26.35 35.05
CA LEU A 642 29.57 -27.50 34.36
C LEU A 642 30.71 -27.04 33.46
N ASP A 643 31.89 -27.66 33.62
CA ASP A 643 33.09 -27.40 32.81
C ASP A 643 32.90 -28.00 31.40
N VAL A 644 32.91 -27.16 30.36
CA VAL A 644 32.65 -27.58 28.97
C VAL A 644 33.92 -27.72 28.15
N GLY A 645 34.88 -26.81 28.34
CA GLY A 645 36.12 -26.84 27.58
C GLY A 645 37.13 -25.78 28.03
N GLU A 646 38.32 -25.83 27.45
CA GLU A 646 39.39 -24.88 27.69
C GLU A 646 39.54 -23.95 26.48
N ILE A 647 39.60 -22.64 26.74
CA ILE A 647 39.91 -21.62 25.76
C ILE A 647 41.37 -21.22 25.93
N ASN A 648 42.14 -21.25 24.85
CA ASN A 648 43.52 -20.78 24.81
C ASN A 648 43.68 -19.67 23.75
N ILE A 649 44.00 -18.46 24.18
CA ILE A 649 44.24 -17.28 23.34
C ILE A 649 45.75 -17.11 23.16
N THR A 650 46.22 -17.24 21.91
CA THR A 650 47.65 -17.34 21.59
C THR A 650 48.12 -16.30 20.58
N GLU A 651 47.21 -15.53 19.99
CA GLU A 651 47.53 -14.53 18.98
C GLU A 651 46.85 -13.20 19.30
N ASN A 652 47.61 -12.10 19.25
CA ASN A 652 47.09 -10.76 19.47
C ASN A 652 46.42 -10.22 18.21
N LEU A 653 45.34 -9.46 18.38
CA LEU A 653 44.75 -8.66 17.31
C LEU A 653 45.30 -7.23 17.31
N SER A 654 45.42 -6.64 16.13
CA SER A 654 45.71 -5.21 16.02
C SER A 654 44.58 -4.38 16.67
N ARG A 655 44.88 -3.12 17.01
CA ARG A 655 43.87 -2.21 17.55
C ARG A 655 42.72 -2.00 16.56
N GLU A 656 43.04 -1.85 15.28
CA GLU A 656 42.06 -1.67 14.20
C GLU A 656 41.20 -2.92 14.02
N GLU A 657 41.79 -4.12 14.10
CA GLU A 657 41.03 -5.38 14.06
C GLU A 657 40.10 -5.50 15.27
N SER A 658 40.61 -5.23 16.48
CA SER A 658 39.84 -5.23 17.74
C SER A 658 38.67 -4.24 17.68
N ASP A 659 38.87 -3.06 17.11
CA ASP A 659 37.85 -2.02 16.99
C ASP A 659 36.78 -2.36 15.94
N ARG A 660 37.11 -3.16 14.93
CA ARG A 660 36.16 -3.65 13.92
C ARG A 660 35.30 -4.83 14.38
N LEU A 661 35.66 -5.53 15.46
CA LEU A 661 34.89 -6.69 15.94
C LEU A 661 33.47 -6.32 16.38
N GLU A 662 32.48 -6.98 15.80
CA GLU A 662 31.06 -6.79 16.15
C GLU A 662 30.55 -8.04 16.83
N PHE A 663 30.25 -7.97 18.12
CA PHE A 663 29.62 -9.08 18.82
C PHE A 663 28.11 -8.87 18.82
N ASN A 664 27.36 -9.83 18.30
CA ASN A 664 25.92 -9.74 18.18
C ASN A 664 25.22 -10.84 19.00
N PRO A 665 24.47 -10.48 20.06
CA PRO A 665 23.71 -11.45 20.84
C PRO A 665 22.68 -12.27 20.03
N TYR A 666 22.22 -11.77 18.87
CA TYR A 666 21.18 -12.37 18.03
C TYR A 666 21.71 -13.24 16.87
N LEU A 667 22.92 -13.82 16.94
CA LEU A 667 23.36 -14.75 15.90
C LEU A 667 22.35 -15.90 15.73
N LYS A 668 21.55 -15.86 14.65
CA LYS A 668 20.40 -16.75 14.43
C LYS A 668 20.92 -18.19 14.34
N SER A 669 20.73 -18.94 15.42
CA SER A 669 21.14 -20.33 15.53
C SER A 669 19.98 -21.14 16.07
N HIS A 670 19.64 -22.24 15.39
CA HIS A 670 18.60 -23.14 15.86
C HIS A 670 18.93 -23.74 17.24
N GLU A 671 20.22 -23.87 17.56
CA GLU A 671 20.67 -24.63 18.74
C GLU A 671 20.80 -23.75 19.99
N LEU A 672 20.98 -22.44 19.80
CA LEU A 672 21.08 -21.46 20.89
C LEU A 672 20.43 -20.15 20.46
N ASP A 673 19.38 -19.76 21.17
CA ASP A 673 18.46 -18.70 20.72
C ASP A 673 18.17 -17.65 21.79
N VAL A 674 17.79 -16.46 21.34
CA VAL A 674 17.30 -15.39 22.22
C VAL A 674 15.85 -15.68 22.58
N ILE A 675 15.49 -15.47 23.84
CA ILE A 675 14.13 -15.71 24.31
C ILE A 675 13.28 -14.47 23.98
N PRO A 676 12.18 -14.61 23.21
CA PRO A 676 11.33 -13.48 22.85
C PRO A 676 10.59 -12.93 24.07
N ALA A 677 10.24 -11.65 24.00
CA ALA A 677 9.46 -10.95 25.00
C ALA A 677 8.45 -10.04 24.31
N THR A 678 7.21 -10.01 24.81
CA THR A 678 6.14 -9.18 24.25
C THR A 678 6.01 -7.84 24.97
N SER A 679 6.47 -7.76 26.22
CA SER A 679 6.38 -6.58 27.07
C SER A 679 7.74 -6.13 27.59
N ASN A 680 7.93 -4.82 27.77
CA ASN A 680 9.15 -4.21 28.32
C ASN A 680 9.36 -4.48 29.82
N THR A 681 8.39 -5.12 30.49
CA THR A 681 8.43 -5.47 31.92
C THR A 681 8.73 -6.96 32.18
N GLN A 682 8.83 -7.78 31.13
CA GLN A 682 9.27 -9.18 31.23
C GLN A 682 10.79 -9.25 31.36
N SER A 683 11.31 -10.21 32.13
CA SER A 683 12.74 -10.41 32.35
C SER A 683 13.49 -10.77 31.05
N ALA A 684 12.81 -11.45 30.11
CA ALA A 684 13.35 -11.73 28.76
C ALA A 684 13.60 -10.46 27.90
N SER A 685 12.91 -9.35 28.20
CA SER A 685 12.95 -8.12 27.39
C SER A 685 14.34 -7.50 27.24
N ILE A 686 15.23 -7.76 28.20
CA ILE A 686 16.57 -7.20 28.20
C ILE A 686 17.48 -7.82 27.14
N ASP A 687 17.42 -9.15 26.92
CA ASP A 687 18.16 -9.79 25.82
C ASP A 687 17.47 -9.53 24.49
N HIS A 688 16.15 -9.71 24.46
CA HIS A 688 15.35 -9.51 23.26
C HIS A 688 15.58 -8.11 22.66
N GLY A 689 15.42 -7.06 23.47
CA GLY A 689 15.56 -5.69 23.00
C GLY A 689 17.00 -5.26 22.74
N ARG A 690 17.98 -5.70 23.54
CA ARG A 690 19.39 -5.35 23.27
C ARG A 690 19.89 -6.00 21.98
N SER A 691 19.39 -7.19 21.66
CA SER A 691 19.80 -7.93 20.46
C SER A 691 19.57 -7.08 19.19
N LEU A 692 18.47 -6.33 19.16
CA LEU A 692 18.14 -5.38 18.10
C LEU A 692 18.96 -4.07 18.19
N ILE A 693 19.09 -3.50 19.39
CA ILE A 693 19.81 -2.24 19.61
C ILE A 693 21.29 -2.36 19.21
N TYR A 694 21.93 -3.48 19.53
CA TYR A 694 23.32 -3.73 19.15
C TYR A 694 23.51 -3.67 17.64
N GLU A 695 22.66 -4.34 16.86
CA GLU A 695 22.73 -4.32 15.39
C GLU A 695 22.48 -2.92 14.82
N ILE A 696 21.48 -2.20 15.34
CA ILE A 696 21.21 -0.81 14.92
C ILE A 696 22.43 0.07 15.16
N CYS A 697 23.00 0.04 16.37
CA CYS A 697 24.18 0.84 16.70
C CYS A 697 25.42 0.44 15.90
N GLN A 698 25.59 -0.85 15.58
CA GLN A 698 26.68 -1.34 14.74
C GLN A 698 26.56 -0.82 13.31
N HIS A 699 25.38 -0.93 12.68
CA HIS A 699 25.14 -0.35 11.36
C HIS A 699 25.39 1.15 11.33
N VAL A 700 24.89 1.88 12.33
CA VAL A 700 25.09 3.32 12.46
C VAL A 700 26.57 3.67 12.60
N ARG A 701 27.31 2.97 13.47
CA ARG A 701 28.76 3.17 13.67
C ARG A 701 29.54 2.97 12.38
N ASN A 702 29.18 1.95 11.60
CA ASN A 702 29.86 1.57 10.37
C ASN A 702 29.34 2.28 9.12
N ARG A 703 28.32 3.14 9.26
CA ARG A 703 27.63 3.78 8.13
C ARG A 703 27.06 2.76 7.12
N GLN A 704 26.64 1.61 7.62
CA GLN A 704 26.01 0.57 6.82
C GLN A 704 24.52 0.85 6.63
N PRO A 705 23.91 0.34 5.55
CA PRO A 705 22.50 0.53 5.31
C PRO A 705 21.63 -0.07 6.43
N LEU A 706 20.64 0.67 6.92
CA LEU A 706 19.70 0.17 7.93
C LEU A 706 18.50 -0.49 7.25
N PRO A 707 18.08 -1.71 7.67
CA PRO A 707 16.79 -2.27 7.32
C PRO A 707 15.64 -1.31 7.60
N VAL A 708 14.61 -1.35 6.76
CA VAL A 708 13.47 -0.40 6.81
C VAL A 708 12.72 -0.50 8.14
N SER A 709 12.51 -1.71 8.65
CA SER A 709 11.85 -1.97 9.93
C SER A 709 12.60 -1.30 11.10
N TRP A 710 13.94 -1.35 11.09
CA TRP A 710 14.77 -0.75 12.13
C TRP A 710 14.79 0.77 12.04
N ARG A 711 14.87 1.31 10.81
CA ARG A 711 14.80 2.76 10.59
C ARG A 711 13.48 3.33 11.06
N ASN A 712 12.36 2.70 10.70
CA ASN A 712 11.04 3.12 11.14
C ASN A 712 10.93 3.10 12.67
N LEU A 713 11.47 2.06 13.32
CA LEU A 713 11.50 1.98 14.78
C LEU A 713 12.26 3.17 15.38
N VAL A 714 13.44 3.52 14.85
CA VAL A 714 14.24 4.66 15.35
C VAL A 714 13.57 6.01 15.04
N GLU A 715 12.95 6.16 13.86
CA GLU A 715 12.23 7.39 13.47
C GLU A 715 10.99 7.67 14.34
N GLN A 716 10.38 6.63 14.92
CA GLN A 716 9.27 6.77 15.88
C GLN A 716 9.72 7.21 17.27
N SER A 717 11.03 7.28 17.53
CA SER A 717 11.55 7.72 18.83
C SER A 717 11.31 9.21 19.07
N SER A 718 11.22 9.61 20.34
CA SER A 718 11.15 11.02 20.72
C SER A 718 12.49 11.75 20.58
N VAL A 719 13.57 11.03 20.25
CA VAL A 719 14.94 11.55 20.14
C VAL A 719 15.30 11.62 18.67
N LYS A 720 15.53 12.83 18.15
CA LYS A 720 15.89 13.00 16.73
C LYS A 720 17.33 12.52 16.50
N VAL A 721 17.50 11.55 15.61
CA VAL A 721 18.80 11.06 15.13
C VAL A 721 18.93 11.36 13.65
N ASP A 722 20.04 11.98 13.26
CA ASP A 722 20.35 12.17 11.84
C ASP A 722 20.88 10.87 11.23
N LEU A 723 20.00 10.15 10.53
CA LEU A 723 20.33 8.92 9.81
C LEU A 723 20.71 9.17 8.35
N SER A 724 20.92 10.42 7.91
CA SER A 724 21.31 10.76 6.52
C SER A 724 22.60 10.05 6.07
N CYS A 725 23.49 9.76 7.01
CA CYS A 725 24.75 9.05 6.78
C CYS A 725 24.59 7.54 6.55
N CYS A 726 23.40 6.97 6.77
CA CYS A 726 23.09 5.56 6.54
C CYS A 726 22.00 5.47 5.46
N PRO A 727 22.24 4.90 4.26
CA PRO A 727 21.19 4.69 3.27
C PRO A 727 20.19 3.62 3.74
N VAL A 728 18.96 3.63 3.22
CA VAL A 728 18.01 2.54 3.49
C VAL A 728 18.57 1.28 2.82
N ALA A 729 18.64 0.16 3.54
CA ALA A 729 18.92 -1.13 2.91
C ALA A 729 17.73 -1.48 2.03
N ALA A 730 17.84 -1.31 0.71
CA ALA A 730 16.98 -2.04 -0.22
C ALA A 730 17.18 -3.53 0.08
N SER A 731 16.10 -4.27 0.33
CA SER A 731 16.09 -5.65 0.83
C SER A 731 17.22 -6.51 0.23
N VAL A 732 18.33 -6.62 0.97
CA VAL A 732 19.41 -7.55 0.63
C VAL A 732 18.97 -8.91 1.14
N ALA A 733 18.46 -9.72 0.22
CA ALA A 733 18.23 -11.14 0.44
C ALA A 733 19.51 -11.79 0.98
N THR A 734 19.43 -12.33 2.19
CA THR A 734 20.53 -13.06 2.80
C THR A 734 20.65 -14.46 2.20
N SER A 735 21.69 -14.60 1.36
CA SER A 735 22.52 -15.79 1.09
C SER A 735 21.86 -17.10 0.61
N LYS A 736 21.95 -17.34 -0.72
CA LYS A 736 22.73 -18.44 -1.32
C LYS A 736 22.99 -18.15 -2.82
N PRO A 737 24.21 -18.35 -3.34
CA PRO A 737 24.52 -17.99 -4.73
C PRO A 737 24.13 -19.15 -5.66
N LYS A 738 23.21 -18.91 -6.60
CA LYS A 738 23.18 -19.63 -7.87
C LYS A 738 23.09 -18.62 -9.02
N ARG A 739 23.90 -18.92 -10.03
CA ARG A 739 24.26 -18.15 -11.22
C ARG A 739 23.07 -17.54 -11.97
N GLU A 740 23.37 -16.38 -12.58
CA GLU A 740 22.74 -15.76 -13.77
C GLU A 740 21.30 -15.25 -13.55
N THR A 741 20.99 -13.95 -13.57
CA THR A 741 21.25 -12.96 -14.64
C THR A 741 20.96 -11.56 -14.05
N LYS A 742 21.58 -10.49 -14.57
CA LYS A 742 21.31 -9.09 -14.22
C LYS A 742 19.81 -8.83 -13.93
N MET A 743 19.42 -8.51 -12.69
CA MET A 743 18.11 -7.91 -12.41
C MET A 743 18.10 -6.49 -12.97
N VAL A 744 17.69 -6.38 -14.23
CA VAL A 744 17.03 -5.18 -14.73
C VAL A 744 15.77 -5.01 -13.88
N THR A 745 15.51 -3.80 -13.38
CA THR A 745 14.23 -3.39 -12.78
C THR A 745 13.11 -3.81 -13.74
N THR A 746 12.49 -4.96 -13.51
CA THR A 746 11.56 -5.56 -14.47
C THR A 746 10.25 -4.79 -14.35
N LEU A 747 9.78 -4.18 -15.45
CA LEU A 747 8.49 -3.49 -15.43
C LEU A 747 7.38 -4.51 -15.18
N THR A 748 6.57 -4.24 -14.17
CA THR A 748 5.49 -5.12 -13.67
C THR A 748 4.50 -5.55 -14.76
N LEU A 749 4.32 -4.72 -15.79
CA LEU A 749 3.37 -4.93 -16.87
C LEU A 749 4.02 -5.20 -18.23
N THR A 750 5.27 -5.67 -18.26
CA THR A 750 5.95 -6.01 -19.53
C THR A 750 5.07 -6.89 -20.42
N ARG A 751 5.11 -6.61 -21.72
CA ARG A 751 4.34 -7.31 -22.75
C ARG A 751 5.30 -7.90 -23.77
N THR A 752 4.96 -9.06 -24.29
CA THR A 752 5.60 -9.59 -25.49
C THR A 752 5.23 -8.74 -26.71
N TRP A 753 5.96 -8.91 -27.82
CA TRP A 753 5.66 -8.21 -29.07
C TRP A 753 4.26 -8.52 -29.59
N TYR A 754 3.80 -9.78 -29.49
CA TYR A 754 2.47 -10.20 -29.96
C TYR A 754 1.35 -9.68 -29.05
N GLN A 755 1.57 -9.61 -27.74
CA GLN A 755 0.63 -8.98 -26.80
C GLN A 755 0.51 -7.48 -27.07
N THR A 756 1.63 -6.81 -27.37
CA THR A 756 1.63 -5.40 -27.75
C THR A 756 0.87 -5.19 -29.05
N PHE A 757 1.11 -6.02 -30.08
CA PHE A 757 0.36 -5.96 -31.34
C PHE A 757 -1.15 -6.15 -31.10
N SER A 758 -1.53 -7.16 -30.31
CA SER A 758 -2.93 -7.41 -29.97
C SER A 758 -3.56 -6.22 -29.22
N ALA A 759 -2.86 -5.64 -28.25
CA ALA A 759 -3.36 -4.50 -27.47
C ALA A 759 -3.44 -3.18 -28.27
N VAL A 760 -2.68 -3.05 -29.35
CA VAL A 760 -2.71 -1.87 -30.25
C VAL A 760 -3.77 -2.01 -31.34
N PHE A 761 -3.96 -3.20 -31.89
CA PHE A 761 -4.79 -3.40 -33.08
C PHE A 761 -5.99 -4.30 -32.83
N THR A 762 -5.77 -5.56 -32.43
CA THR A 762 -6.83 -6.57 -32.36
C THR A 762 -7.87 -6.26 -31.30
N GLN A 763 -7.44 -6.01 -30.06
CA GLN A 763 -8.31 -5.73 -28.93
C GLN A 763 -9.15 -4.46 -29.12
N PRO A 764 -8.59 -3.29 -29.46
CA PRO A 764 -9.41 -2.10 -29.66
C PRO A 764 -10.37 -2.23 -30.85
N LEU A 765 -10.01 -2.96 -31.91
CA LEU A 765 -10.93 -3.24 -33.01
C LEU A 765 -12.12 -4.08 -32.53
N LEU A 766 -11.87 -5.14 -31.75
CA LEU A 766 -12.93 -5.96 -31.15
C LEU A 766 -13.83 -5.11 -30.24
N GLN A 767 -13.24 -4.28 -29.37
CA GLN A 767 -13.96 -3.41 -28.45
C GLN A 767 -14.72 -2.27 -29.15
N ALA A 768 -14.31 -1.86 -30.36
CA ALA A 768 -14.97 -0.80 -31.12
C ALA A 768 -15.98 -1.33 -32.14
N VAL A 769 -15.93 -2.59 -32.56
CA VAL A 769 -16.82 -3.16 -33.59
C VAL A 769 -17.88 -4.08 -32.99
N LEU A 770 -17.49 -5.02 -32.13
CA LEU A 770 -18.41 -6.04 -31.62
C LEU A 770 -19.60 -5.46 -30.83
N PRO A 771 -19.43 -4.44 -29.97
CA PRO A 771 -20.57 -3.83 -29.28
C PRO A 771 -21.64 -3.32 -30.27
N TYR A 772 -21.23 -2.57 -31.29
CA TYR A 772 -22.17 -2.07 -32.30
C TYR A 772 -22.72 -3.18 -33.19
N THR A 773 -21.98 -4.28 -33.38
CA THR A 773 -22.49 -5.47 -34.07
C THR A 773 -23.64 -6.10 -33.28
N VAL A 774 -23.48 -6.25 -31.97
CA VAL A 774 -24.51 -6.79 -31.08
C VAL A 774 -25.76 -5.90 -31.07
N VAL A 775 -25.58 -4.58 -30.94
CA VAL A 775 -26.70 -3.64 -30.97
C VAL A 775 -27.37 -3.61 -32.35
N GLY A 776 -26.59 -3.59 -33.44
CA GLY A 776 -27.11 -3.60 -34.81
C GLY A 776 -27.98 -4.83 -35.11
N LEU A 777 -27.55 -6.02 -34.71
CA LEU A 777 -28.35 -7.25 -34.84
C LEU A 777 -29.65 -7.18 -34.04
N SER A 778 -29.58 -6.61 -32.84
CA SER A 778 -30.73 -6.49 -31.93
C SER A 778 -31.76 -5.47 -32.41
N VAL A 779 -31.30 -4.43 -33.12
CA VAL A 779 -32.13 -3.39 -33.72
C VAL A 779 -32.80 -3.84 -35.01
N PHE A 780 -32.12 -4.65 -35.82
CA PHE A 780 -32.54 -4.97 -37.19
C PHE A 780 -33.97 -5.49 -37.29
N SER A 781 -34.31 -6.56 -36.57
CA SER A 781 -35.62 -7.22 -36.69
C SER A 781 -36.77 -6.34 -36.16
N PRO A 782 -36.66 -5.72 -34.96
CA PRO A 782 -37.66 -4.76 -34.50
C PRO A 782 -37.80 -3.56 -35.43
N LEU A 783 -36.71 -3.04 -35.99
CA LEU A 783 -36.77 -1.90 -36.91
C LEU A 783 -37.47 -2.31 -38.20
N ASN A 784 -37.17 -3.50 -38.74
CA ASN A 784 -37.85 -4.03 -39.93
C ASN A 784 -39.37 -4.12 -39.72
N PHE A 785 -39.77 -4.59 -38.53
CA PHE A 785 -41.19 -4.64 -38.15
C PHE A 785 -41.82 -3.24 -38.11
N VAL A 786 -41.14 -2.25 -37.51
CA VAL A 786 -41.61 -0.85 -37.51
C VAL A 786 -41.76 -0.32 -38.93
N MET A 787 -40.79 -0.57 -39.81
CA MET A 787 -40.86 -0.11 -41.21
C MET A 787 -42.01 -0.78 -41.98
N ASN A 788 -42.23 -2.09 -41.76
CA ASN A 788 -43.33 -2.80 -42.39
C ASN A 788 -44.70 -2.26 -41.93
N MET A 789 -44.88 -2.04 -40.61
CA MET A 789 -46.13 -1.47 -40.08
C MET A 789 -46.35 -0.01 -40.54
N LYS A 790 -45.27 0.76 -40.68
CA LYS A 790 -45.31 2.12 -41.25
C LYS A 790 -45.77 2.11 -42.70
N ASN A 791 -45.23 1.21 -43.52
CA ASN A 791 -45.45 1.24 -44.97
C ASN A 791 -46.70 0.48 -45.42
N ALA A 792 -46.93 -0.72 -44.90
CA ALA A 792 -48.06 -1.57 -45.27
C ALA A 792 -49.35 -1.15 -44.57
N GLU A 793 -49.28 -1.00 -43.24
CA GLU A 793 -50.45 -0.73 -42.39
C GLU A 793 -50.66 0.77 -42.10
N LYS A 794 -49.78 1.64 -42.60
CA LYS A 794 -49.82 3.11 -42.43
C LYS A 794 -49.90 3.57 -40.97
N VAL A 795 -49.36 2.77 -40.04
CA VAL A 795 -49.32 3.11 -38.62
C VAL A 795 -48.24 4.16 -38.38
N SER A 796 -48.54 5.19 -37.58
CA SER A 796 -47.56 6.21 -37.23
C SER A 796 -46.42 5.64 -36.37
N VAL A 797 -45.17 5.87 -36.78
CA VAL A 797 -43.96 5.36 -36.13
C VAL A 797 -43.85 5.76 -34.64
N GLN A 798 -44.43 6.89 -34.25
CA GLN A 798 -44.38 7.39 -32.88
C GLN A 798 -45.04 6.43 -31.87
N TRP A 799 -46.09 5.72 -32.29
CA TRP A 799 -46.77 4.72 -31.45
C TRP A 799 -46.02 3.40 -31.40
N LEU A 800 -45.17 3.14 -32.39
CA LEU A 800 -44.39 1.91 -32.50
C LEU A 800 -43.05 2.00 -31.76
N PHE A 801 -42.53 3.20 -31.50
CA PHE A 801 -41.22 3.37 -30.84
C PHE A 801 -41.14 2.73 -29.45
N PRO A 802 -42.12 2.87 -28.53
CA PRO A 802 -42.02 2.20 -27.22
C PRO A 802 -41.90 0.68 -27.35
N LEU A 803 -42.70 0.07 -28.22
CA LEU A 803 -42.64 -1.37 -28.48
C LEU A 803 -41.29 -1.76 -29.11
N PHE A 804 -40.83 -1.00 -30.10
CA PHE A 804 -39.52 -1.17 -30.70
C PHE A 804 -38.41 -1.14 -29.65
N TRP A 805 -38.44 -0.17 -28.73
CA TRP A 805 -37.43 0.01 -27.70
C TRP A 805 -37.38 -1.15 -26.72
N ILE A 806 -38.54 -1.64 -26.30
CA ILE A 806 -38.62 -2.82 -25.42
C ILE A 806 -38.08 -4.06 -26.16
N LEU A 807 -38.52 -4.31 -27.40
CA LEU A 807 -38.11 -5.50 -28.16
C LEU A 807 -36.61 -5.49 -28.46
N SER A 808 -36.10 -4.42 -29.04
CA SER A 808 -34.67 -4.26 -29.37
C SER A 808 -33.79 -4.22 -28.13
N GLY A 809 -34.25 -3.59 -27.05
CA GLY A 809 -33.59 -3.57 -25.75
C GLY A 809 -33.45 -4.96 -25.13
N VAL A 810 -34.54 -5.72 -25.05
CA VAL A 810 -34.52 -7.11 -24.55
C VAL A 810 -33.66 -8.01 -25.44
N MET A 811 -33.75 -7.88 -26.77
CA MET A 811 -32.87 -8.60 -27.69
C MET A 811 -31.39 -8.26 -27.45
N GLY A 812 -31.07 -6.98 -27.25
CA GLY A 812 -29.72 -6.52 -26.93
C GLY A 812 -29.20 -7.06 -25.60
N ALA A 813 -30.05 -7.08 -24.57
CA ALA A 813 -29.75 -7.65 -23.27
C ALA A 813 -29.45 -9.16 -23.36
N LEU A 814 -30.28 -9.92 -24.10
CA LEU A 814 -30.09 -11.35 -24.33
C LEU A 814 -28.84 -11.63 -25.18
N ALA A 815 -28.59 -10.85 -26.23
CA ALA A 815 -27.38 -10.96 -27.03
C ALA A 815 -26.12 -10.67 -26.21
N CYS A 816 -26.18 -9.73 -25.27
CA CYS A 816 -25.11 -9.46 -24.30
C CYS A 816 -24.86 -10.66 -23.36
N VAL A 817 -25.92 -11.34 -22.90
CA VAL A 817 -25.82 -12.59 -22.12
C VAL A 817 -25.13 -13.68 -22.94
N VAL A 818 -25.56 -13.88 -24.19
CA VAL A 818 -24.93 -14.88 -25.08
C VAL A 818 -23.45 -14.54 -25.29
N ALA A 819 -23.14 -13.28 -25.57
CA ALA A 819 -21.76 -12.82 -25.72
C ALA A 819 -20.92 -13.07 -24.46
N LYS A 820 -21.50 -12.89 -23.26
CA LYS A 820 -20.84 -13.20 -21.97
C LYS A 820 -20.40 -14.66 -21.93
N TRP A 821 -21.32 -15.58 -22.22
CA TRP A 821 -21.05 -17.01 -22.14
C TRP A 821 -20.09 -17.50 -23.21
N VAL A 822 -20.15 -16.92 -24.42
CA VAL A 822 -19.25 -17.25 -25.53
C VAL A 822 -17.83 -16.71 -25.33
N LEU A 823 -17.69 -15.45 -24.91
CA LEU A 823 -16.40 -14.77 -24.82
C LEU A 823 -15.68 -15.03 -23.49
N VAL A 824 -16.42 -15.06 -22.38
CA VAL A 824 -15.85 -15.06 -21.01
C VAL A 824 -16.02 -16.40 -20.31
N GLY A 825 -17.19 -17.02 -20.44
CA GLY A 825 -17.53 -18.28 -19.75
C GLY A 825 -17.75 -18.13 -18.24
N ARG A 826 -17.38 -19.17 -17.47
CA ARG A 826 -17.31 -19.12 -15.99
C ARG A 826 -15.87 -18.93 -15.55
N LYS A 827 -15.66 -18.03 -14.61
CA LYS A 827 -14.41 -17.90 -13.88
C LYS A 827 -14.48 -18.73 -12.60
N ARG A 828 -13.34 -19.22 -12.10
CA ARG A 828 -13.29 -20.02 -10.86
C ARG A 828 -12.79 -19.16 -9.70
N GLU A 829 -13.31 -19.43 -8.52
CA GLU A 829 -12.83 -18.76 -7.30
C GLU A 829 -11.34 -19.10 -7.05
N GLY A 830 -10.54 -18.10 -6.71
CA GLY A 830 -9.09 -18.23 -6.51
C GLY A 830 -8.27 -18.32 -7.80
N GLU A 831 -8.92 -18.38 -8.97
CA GLU A 831 -8.26 -18.41 -10.28
C GLU A 831 -7.41 -17.15 -10.49
N THR A 832 -6.21 -17.34 -11.05
CA THR A 832 -5.27 -16.25 -11.33
C THR A 832 -4.83 -16.33 -12.79
N VAL A 833 -4.93 -15.21 -13.53
CA VAL A 833 -4.61 -15.13 -14.97
C VAL A 833 -3.78 -13.89 -15.27
N ALA A 834 -2.91 -13.94 -16.27
CA ALA A 834 -2.15 -12.75 -16.68
C ALA A 834 -3.06 -11.67 -17.29
N LEU A 835 -2.78 -10.40 -17.00
CA LEU A 835 -3.51 -9.22 -17.47
C LEU A 835 -3.60 -9.16 -19.00
N TRP A 836 -2.50 -9.49 -19.67
CA TRP A 836 -2.40 -9.46 -21.13
C TRP A 836 -2.75 -10.81 -21.79
N SER A 837 -3.45 -11.69 -21.07
CA SER A 837 -3.91 -12.97 -21.61
C SER A 837 -5.13 -12.79 -22.52
N LYS A 838 -5.29 -13.72 -23.47
CA LYS A 838 -6.49 -13.78 -24.33
C LYS A 838 -7.79 -13.76 -23.52
N ARG A 839 -7.80 -14.39 -22.34
CA ARG A 839 -8.99 -14.46 -21.49
C ARG A 839 -9.41 -13.08 -20.96
N VAL A 840 -8.46 -12.28 -20.50
CA VAL A 840 -8.73 -10.90 -20.07
C VAL A 840 -9.09 -10.01 -21.26
N THR A 841 -8.48 -10.23 -22.44
CA THR A 841 -8.87 -9.54 -23.67
C THR A 841 -10.34 -9.82 -24.04
N MET A 842 -10.78 -11.09 -24.00
CA MET A 842 -12.19 -11.43 -24.27
C MET A 842 -13.13 -10.87 -23.20
N ASP A 843 -12.72 -10.86 -21.92
CA ASP A 843 -13.48 -10.23 -20.82
C ASP A 843 -13.65 -8.73 -21.06
N SER A 844 -12.58 -8.00 -21.40
CA SER A 844 -12.66 -6.57 -21.73
C SER A 844 -13.50 -6.28 -22.98
N THR A 845 -13.48 -7.18 -23.97
CA THR A 845 -14.33 -7.09 -25.17
C THR A 845 -15.81 -7.23 -24.79
N TRP A 846 -16.13 -8.20 -23.94
CA TRP A 846 -17.48 -8.37 -23.41
C TRP A 846 -17.91 -7.17 -22.55
N GLN A 847 -17.02 -6.63 -21.70
CA GLN A 847 -17.31 -5.43 -20.92
C GLN A 847 -17.66 -4.23 -21.83
N ALA A 848 -17.02 -4.08 -22.98
CA ALA A 848 -17.38 -3.06 -23.97
C ALA A 848 -18.78 -3.29 -24.57
N ILE A 849 -19.17 -4.54 -24.84
CA ILE A 849 -20.52 -4.90 -25.28
C ILE A 849 -21.54 -4.54 -24.20
N ARG A 850 -21.27 -4.93 -22.94
CA ARG A 850 -22.12 -4.63 -21.78
C ARG A 850 -22.30 -3.12 -21.59
N THR A 851 -21.23 -2.33 -21.71
CA THR A 851 -21.30 -0.87 -21.59
C THR A 851 -22.23 -0.27 -22.64
N LEU A 852 -22.11 -0.68 -23.92
CA LEU A 852 -22.97 -0.14 -24.97
C LEU A 852 -24.44 -0.58 -24.82
N VAL A 853 -24.68 -1.83 -24.42
CA VAL A 853 -26.04 -2.35 -24.14
C VAL A 853 -26.66 -1.68 -22.92
N GLY A 854 -25.84 -1.31 -21.93
CA GLY A 854 -26.22 -0.47 -20.80
C GLY A 854 -26.77 0.88 -21.24
N GLU A 855 -25.94 1.65 -21.95
CA GLU A 855 -26.31 2.98 -22.44
C GLU A 855 -27.49 2.96 -23.42
N TYR A 856 -27.67 1.86 -24.15
CA TYR A 856 -28.76 1.67 -25.09
C TYR A 856 -30.11 1.39 -24.39
N PHE A 857 -30.12 0.56 -23.35
CA PHE A 857 -31.37 0.12 -22.72
C PHE A 857 -31.24 -0.25 -21.24
N MET A 858 -30.23 -1.05 -20.87
CA MET A 858 -30.21 -1.68 -19.54
C MET A 858 -29.95 -0.72 -18.37
N ASP A 859 -29.40 0.48 -18.61
CA ASP A 859 -29.25 1.51 -17.57
C ASP A 859 -30.61 2.02 -17.05
N ILE A 860 -31.63 2.10 -17.92
CA ILE A 860 -32.99 2.53 -17.52
C ILE A 860 -33.68 1.44 -16.70
N ALA A 861 -33.27 0.19 -16.87
CA ALA A 861 -33.81 -0.95 -16.14
C ALA A 861 -33.15 -1.14 -14.76
N SER A 862 -32.11 -0.39 -14.39
CA SER A 862 -31.47 -0.53 -13.07
C SER A 862 -32.47 -0.30 -11.93
N GLY A 863 -32.31 -1.01 -10.81
CA GLY A 863 -33.26 -0.99 -9.71
C GLY A 863 -34.59 -1.70 -9.98
N SER A 864 -34.72 -2.43 -11.09
CA SER A 864 -35.92 -3.21 -11.43
C SER A 864 -35.68 -4.73 -11.44
N PHE A 865 -36.78 -5.48 -11.42
CA PHE A 865 -36.79 -6.93 -11.62
C PHE A 865 -36.07 -7.37 -12.90
N LEU A 866 -36.22 -6.61 -13.99
CA LEU A 866 -35.61 -6.95 -15.28
C LEU A 866 -34.08 -6.95 -15.18
N PHE A 867 -33.50 -6.05 -14.39
CA PHE A 867 -32.05 -5.98 -14.19
C PHE A 867 -31.55 -7.18 -13.37
N VAL A 868 -32.26 -7.55 -12.30
CA VAL A 868 -31.94 -8.74 -11.48
C VAL A 868 -32.01 -10.01 -12.33
N LEU A 869 -33.05 -10.16 -13.15
CA LEU A 869 -33.17 -11.28 -14.10
C LEU A 869 -31.98 -11.32 -15.07
N TRP A 870 -31.58 -10.17 -15.61
CA TRP A 870 -30.44 -10.07 -16.51
C TRP A 870 -29.12 -10.46 -15.83
N MET A 871 -28.89 -10.02 -14.58
CA MET A 871 -27.73 -10.45 -13.79
C MET A 871 -27.69 -11.97 -13.60
N ARG A 872 -28.83 -12.59 -13.28
CA ARG A 872 -28.92 -14.05 -13.09
C ARG A 872 -28.63 -14.80 -14.39
N LEU A 873 -29.13 -14.32 -15.52
CA LEU A 873 -28.80 -14.87 -16.85
C LEU A 873 -27.30 -14.77 -17.17
N MET A 874 -26.62 -13.74 -16.67
CA MET A 874 -25.17 -13.59 -16.78
C MET A 874 -24.37 -14.44 -15.78
N GLY A 875 -25.04 -15.12 -14.84
CA GLY A 875 -24.45 -16.10 -13.94
C GLY A 875 -24.40 -15.71 -12.47
N ALA A 876 -24.98 -14.57 -12.06
CA ALA A 876 -25.11 -14.23 -10.66
C ALA A 876 -26.08 -15.17 -9.92
N ASP A 877 -25.78 -15.47 -8.66
CA ASP A 877 -26.66 -16.24 -7.77
C ASP A 877 -27.53 -15.25 -6.98
N ILE A 878 -28.67 -14.87 -7.55
CA ILE A 878 -29.61 -13.93 -6.93
C ILE A 878 -30.97 -14.60 -6.75
N ASP A 879 -31.52 -14.53 -5.55
CA ASP A 879 -32.90 -14.94 -5.29
C ASP A 879 -33.86 -14.04 -6.08
N ILE A 880 -34.64 -14.62 -7.01
CA ILE A 880 -35.59 -13.85 -7.83
C ILE A 880 -36.86 -13.54 -7.03
N ASP A 881 -37.25 -14.44 -6.13
CA ASP A 881 -38.44 -14.29 -5.31
C ASP A 881 -38.15 -13.49 -4.02
N GLY A 882 -36.86 -13.31 -3.71
CA GLY A 882 -36.40 -12.41 -2.67
C GLY A 882 -36.35 -10.97 -3.19
N ASP A 883 -36.73 -10.00 -2.36
CA ASP A 883 -36.84 -8.57 -2.68
C ASP A 883 -35.48 -7.87 -2.96
N ALA A 884 -34.61 -8.49 -3.74
CA ALA A 884 -33.28 -7.99 -4.09
C ALA A 884 -33.39 -6.75 -4.99
N TYR A 885 -32.66 -5.70 -4.63
CA TYR A 885 -32.64 -4.43 -5.35
C TYR A 885 -31.22 -4.10 -5.81
N VAL A 886 -31.00 -3.96 -7.12
CA VAL A 886 -29.67 -3.63 -7.67
C VAL A 886 -29.77 -2.46 -8.64
N ASP A 887 -29.29 -1.29 -8.21
CA ASP A 887 -29.25 -0.05 -9.01
C ASP A 887 -27.84 0.27 -9.53
N SER A 888 -27.04 -0.75 -9.82
CA SER A 888 -25.67 -0.53 -10.30
C SER A 888 -25.23 -1.47 -11.41
N MET A 889 -24.84 -0.86 -12.52
CA MET A 889 -24.07 -1.53 -13.58
C MET A 889 -22.72 -2.08 -13.10
N GLY A 890 -22.17 -1.53 -12.03
CA GLY A 890 -20.95 -2.02 -11.40
C GLY A 890 -21.07 -3.39 -10.73
N ALA A 891 -22.30 -3.87 -10.52
CA ALA A 891 -22.55 -5.23 -10.03
C ALA A 891 -22.30 -6.31 -11.11
N LEU A 892 -22.19 -5.91 -12.38
CA LEU A 892 -22.02 -6.78 -13.54
C LEU A 892 -20.58 -6.86 -14.05
N LEU A 893 -19.59 -6.50 -13.23
CA LEU A 893 -18.18 -6.63 -13.63
C LEU A 893 -17.77 -8.10 -13.75
N ASN A 894 -18.14 -8.92 -12.77
CA ASN A 894 -17.98 -10.38 -12.81
C ASN A 894 -19.25 -11.03 -12.23
N PRO A 895 -20.37 -11.02 -12.97
CA PRO A 895 -21.66 -11.46 -12.44
C PRO A 895 -21.62 -12.90 -11.93
N GLU A 896 -20.85 -13.79 -12.55
CA GLU A 896 -20.64 -15.17 -12.09
C GLU A 896 -19.99 -15.32 -10.71
N MET A 897 -19.44 -14.24 -10.15
CA MET A 897 -18.82 -14.20 -8.82
C MET A 897 -19.75 -13.59 -7.77
N VAL A 898 -20.93 -13.10 -8.15
CA VAL A 898 -21.81 -12.35 -7.25
C VAL A 898 -22.95 -13.23 -6.78
N LYS A 899 -23.09 -13.33 -5.46
CA LYS A 899 -24.24 -13.91 -4.77
C LYS A 899 -24.96 -12.84 -3.95
N ILE A 900 -26.28 -12.74 -4.12
CA ILE A 900 -27.15 -11.83 -3.37
C ILE A 900 -28.33 -12.63 -2.83
N GLU A 901 -28.42 -12.73 -1.51
CA GLU A 901 -29.53 -13.40 -0.83
C GLU A 901 -30.76 -12.46 -0.72
N ARG A 902 -31.88 -12.99 -0.19
CA ARG A 902 -33.17 -12.30 -0.13
C ARG A 902 -33.05 -10.91 0.50
N GLY A 903 -33.68 -9.90 -0.11
CA GLY A 903 -33.69 -8.52 0.41
C GLY A 903 -32.38 -7.75 0.24
N GLY A 904 -31.34 -8.38 -0.33
CA GLY A 904 -30.05 -7.74 -0.56
C GLY A 904 -30.15 -6.52 -1.49
N CYS A 905 -29.55 -5.41 -1.06
CA CYS A 905 -29.66 -4.11 -1.72
C CYS A 905 -28.28 -3.60 -2.17
N VAL A 906 -28.14 -3.22 -3.43
CA VAL A 906 -26.93 -2.63 -4.02
C VAL A 906 -27.26 -1.27 -4.61
N GLY A 907 -26.71 -0.22 -4.00
CA GLY A 907 -26.94 1.17 -4.35
C GLY A 907 -26.24 1.63 -5.63
N ARG A 908 -26.59 2.85 -6.06
CA ARG A 908 -26.18 3.43 -7.33
C ARG A 908 -24.67 3.52 -7.48
N GLU A 909 -24.15 3.11 -8.64
CA GLU A 909 -22.71 3.13 -8.96
C GLU A 909 -21.80 2.33 -7.97
N ALA A 910 -22.37 1.47 -7.11
CA ALA A 910 -21.59 0.54 -6.31
C ALA A 910 -20.86 -0.46 -7.21
N LEU A 911 -19.62 -0.83 -6.88
CA LEU A 911 -18.82 -1.78 -7.66
C LEU A 911 -18.63 -3.08 -6.89
N LEU A 912 -19.02 -4.20 -7.51
CA LEU A 912 -18.76 -5.54 -7.01
C LEU A 912 -17.61 -6.15 -7.82
N PHE A 913 -16.39 -6.01 -7.31
CA PHE A 913 -15.19 -6.54 -7.96
C PHE A 913 -14.97 -8.01 -7.63
N GLY A 914 -15.40 -8.89 -8.52
CA GLY A 914 -15.01 -10.29 -8.48
C GLY A 914 -13.54 -10.53 -8.86
N HIS A 915 -12.74 -9.48 -9.06
CA HIS A 915 -11.31 -9.57 -9.37
C HIS A 915 -10.45 -8.45 -8.75
N ILE A 916 -9.16 -8.72 -8.59
CA ILE A 916 -8.13 -7.74 -8.18
C ILE A 916 -6.85 -7.97 -8.97
N TYR A 917 -6.08 -6.90 -9.18
CA TYR A 917 -4.77 -6.96 -9.83
C TYR A 917 -3.69 -7.12 -8.74
N GLU A 918 -3.06 -8.30 -8.65
CA GLU A 918 -2.06 -8.63 -7.60
C GLU A 918 -1.04 -9.68 -8.08
N GLY A 919 0.15 -9.75 -7.45
CA GLY A 919 1.17 -10.79 -7.68
C GLY A 919 2.61 -10.28 -7.53
N ASP A 920 3.55 -11.16 -7.16
CA ASP A 920 4.96 -10.82 -6.88
C ASP A 920 5.74 -10.28 -8.09
N GLU A 921 5.34 -10.69 -9.31
CA GLU A 921 5.85 -10.17 -10.58
C GLU A 921 4.94 -9.04 -11.15
N GLY A 922 3.80 -8.81 -10.49
CA GLY A 922 2.61 -8.08 -10.92
C GLY A 922 2.11 -8.38 -12.35
N GLY A 923 1.03 -7.71 -12.74
CA GLY A 923 0.35 -8.02 -14.01
C GLY A 923 -0.49 -9.31 -14.01
N MET A 924 -0.86 -9.84 -12.85
CA MET A 924 -1.82 -10.93 -12.72
C MET A 924 -3.16 -10.42 -12.17
N VAL A 925 -4.25 -11.06 -12.60
CA VAL A 925 -5.64 -10.80 -12.22
C VAL A 925 -6.12 -12.02 -11.44
N LYS A 926 -6.48 -11.83 -10.17
CA LYS A 926 -7.04 -12.88 -9.32
C LYS A 926 -8.53 -12.69 -9.13
N PHE A 927 -9.30 -13.76 -9.20
CA PHE A 927 -10.75 -13.76 -9.01
C PHE A 927 -11.15 -14.29 -7.63
N GLY A 928 -12.27 -13.80 -7.10
CA GLY A 928 -12.84 -14.23 -5.82
C GLY A 928 -14.35 -13.96 -5.75
N GLY A 929 -15.08 -14.83 -5.07
CA GLY A 929 -16.53 -14.70 -4.90
C GLY A 929 -16.91 -13.52 -4.01
N ILE A 930 -18.10 -12.98 -4.21
CA ILE A 930 -18.72 -11.94 -3.38
C ILE A 930 -20.06 -12.48 -2.93
N LYS A 931 -20.33 -12.40 -1.62
CA LYS A 931 -21.61 -12.80 -1.04
C LYS A 931 -22.23 -11.66 -0.25
N ILE A 932 -23.43 -11.25 -0.63
CA ILE A 932 -24.30 -10.34 0.11
C ILE A 932 -25.38 -11.19 0.81
N GLY A 933 -25.35 -11.22 2.14
CA GLY A 933 -26.31 -11.95 2.97
C GLY A 933 -27.73 -11.37 2.91
N GLU A 934 -28.67 -12.05 3.56
CA GLU A 934 -30.08 -11.63 3.60
C GLU A 934 -30.20 -10.21 4.17
N ASP A 935 -30.98 -9.34 3.53
CA ASP A 935 -31.14 -7.92 3.90
C ASP A 935 -29.81 -7.13 4.01
N GLY A 936 -28.73 -7.65 3.41
CA GLY A 936 -27.44 -6.96 3.33
C GLY A 936 -27.52 -5.73 2.43
N PHE A 937 -26.91 -4.62 2.85
CA PHE A 937 -26.93 -3.35 2.11
C PHE A 937 -25.52 -2.92 1.69
N VAL A 938 -25.37 -2.62 0.40
CA VAL A 938 -24.17 -2.04 -0.21
C VAL A 938 -24.53 -0.64 -0.70
N GLY A 939 -24.02 0.39 -0.05
CA GLY A 939 -24.34 1.77 -0.36
C GLY A 939 -23.86 2.23 -1.73
N SER A 940 -24.46 3.30 -2.24
CA SER A 940 -24.05 3.96 -3.48
C SER A 940 -22.55 4.26 -3.50
N ARG A 941 -21.90 3.98 -4.63
CA ARG A 941 -20.44 4.10 -4.83
C ARG A 941 -19.57 3.36 -3.81
N ALA A 942 -20.13 2.45 -3.02
CA ALA A 942 -19.33 1.52 -2.24
C ALA A 942 -18.56 0.58 -3.18
N VAL A 943 -17.43 0.08 -2.70
CA VAL A 943 -16.57 -0.83 -3.46
C VAL A 943 -16.39 -2.10 -2.64
N ILE A 944 -16.73 -3.24 -3.24
CA ILE A 944 -16.51 -4.56 -2.67
C ILE A 944 -15.39 -5.25 -3.43
N MET A 945 -14.34 -5.66 -2.71
CA MET A 945 -13.20 -6.42 -3.24
C MET A 945 -13.48 -7.93 -3.32
N PRO A 946 -12.63 -8.72 -4.00
CA PRO A 946 -12.83 -10.16 -4.12
C PRO A 946 -12.80 -10.88 -2.77
N GLY A 947 -13.63 -11.91 -2.61
CA GLY A 947 -13.70 -12.75 -1.41
C GLY A 947 -14.52 -12.15 -0.25
N VAL A 948 -15.14 -10.98 -0.45
CA VAL A 948 -15.92 -10.31 0.61
C VAL A 948 -17.23 -11.05 0.89
N HIS A 949 -17.56 -11.14 2.16
CA HIS A 949 -18.84 -11.64 2.65
C HIS A 949 -19.52 -10.59 3.55
N LEU A 950 -20.67 -10.07 3.12
CA LEU A 950 -21.58 -9.34 4.00
C LEU A 950 -22.48 -10.38 4.70
N GLU A 951 -22.48 -10.38 6.02
CA GLU A 951 -23.42 -11.17 6.82
C GLU A 951 -24.86 -10.67 6.64
N ASN A 952 -25.84 -11.42 7.14
CA ASN A 952 -27.25 -11.01 7.08
C ASN A 952 -27.43 -9.67 7.81
N GLU A 953 -28.22 -8.76 7.25
CA GLU A 953 -28.48 -7.39 7.75
C GLU A 953 -27.22 -6.49 7.84
N ALA A 954 -26.07 -6.95 7.33
CA ALA A 954 -24.85 -6.17 7.32
C ALA A 954 -24.97 -4.94 6.41
N ASN A 955 -24.35 -3.84 6.83
CA ASN A 955 -24.42 -2.56 6.13
C ASN A 955 -23.03 -2.06 5.76
N LEU A 956 -22.71 -2.11 4.47
CA LEU A 956 -21.59 -1.39 3.88
C LEU A 956 -22.08 -0.02 3.41
N SER A 957 -21.68 1.04 4.11
CA SER A 957 -22.15 2.40 3.85
C SER A 957 -21.76 2.92 2.44
N VAL A 958 -22.45 3.97 1.99
CA VAL A 958 -22.07 4.80 0.83
C VAL A 958 -20.59 5.18 0.88
N LEU A 959 -19.93 5.20 -0.29
CA LEU A 959 -18.49 5.50 -0.42
C LEU A 959 -17.61 4.76 0.60
N SER A 960 -17.95 3.50 0.91
CA SER A 960 -17.14 2.64 1.79
C SER A 960 -16.50 1.50 1.00
N LEU A 961 -15.36 1.03 1.48
CA LEU A 961 -14.60 -0.07 0.89
C LEU A 961 -14.68 -1.29 1.80
N ALA A 962 -15.11 -2.43 1.26
CA ALA A 962 -14.88 -3.73 1.89
C ALA A 962 -13.62 -4.36 1.28
N MET A 963 -12.63 -4.62 2.13
CA MET A 963 -11.32 -5.13 1.75
C MET A 963 -11.38 -6.60 1.32
N LYS A 964 -10.37 -7.04 0.57
CA LYS A 964 -10.31 -8.42 0.06
C LYS A 964 -10.46 -9.44 1.19
N GLY A 965 -11.40 -10.37 1.05
CA GLY A 965 -11.67 -11.41 2.03
C GLY A 965 -12.34 -10.92 3.33
N GLU A 966 -12.75 -9.66 3.41
CA GLU A 966 -13.37 -9.10 4.61
C GLU A 966 -14.77 -9.67 4.84
N ILE A 967 -15.07 -9.96 6.11
CA ILE A 967 -16.42 -10.29 6.57
C ILE A 967 -17.01 -9.04 7.20
N VAL A 968 -17.98 -8.41 6.52
CA VAL A 968 -18.69 -7.25 7.03
C VAL A 968 -19.84 -7.76 7.91
N ARG A 969 -19.71 -7.54 9.21
CA ARG A 969 -20.66 -8.04 10.21
C ARG A 969 -21.88 -7.14 10.37
N SER A 970 -23.02 -7.74 10.72
CA SER A 970 -24.18 -6.99 11.21
C SER A 970 -23.85 -6.33 12.55
N ARG A 971 -24.30 -5.09 12.76
CA ARG A 971 -24.11 -4.35 14.01
C ARG A 971 -25.30 -4.49 14.94
#